data_AF-A0A059CT96-F1
#
_entry.id   AF-A0A059CT96-F1
#
_cell.length_a   1.000
_cell.length_b   1.000
_cell.length_c   1.000
_cell.angle_alpha   90.00
_cell.angle_beta   90.00
_cell.angle_gamma   90.00
#
_symmetry.space_group_name_H-M   'P 1'
#
loop_
_entity.id
_entity.type
_entity.pdbx_description
1 polymer ?
#
loop_
_entity_poly.entity_id
_entity_poly.type
_entity_poly.pdbx_seq_one_letter_code
_entity_poly.pdbx_strand_id
1 'polypeptide(L)'
;MERARRLANRAILKRLVSESKQYRQDESLLSSSSPVIFTPSRYVSSLVPHGSMSRSSRSDMSVGRHVSSSSTSYGVGSQARSISVEALKPNDTFPRRHNSATPEEQTKMAEYCGFDNLDSLIDATVPKSIRLDSMKFSKFDEGLTESQMIAHMKNLESKNKVFKSYIGMGYYNTSVPPVILRNIMENPAWYTQYTPYQAEISQGRLESLLNFQTMITDLTGLPMSNASLLDEGTAAAEAMAMCNNIQKGKKKTFIIASNCHPQTFDICKTRADGFDLKVVAADLKDIDYKSGDVCGVLVQYPGTEGEVLDYAEFVKNAHAHGVKVVMASDLLALTMLKPPGEFGADIVVGSAQRFGVPMGYGGPHAAFLATSQEYKRMMPGRIIGVSVDSSGKPALRMAMQTREQHIRRDKATSNICTAQALLANMAAMYAVYHGPEGLKTIAQRVHGLAGALALGLKKLGTEVQELPFFDTVKVKCADANAIADAAYKNEINLRIVDKHTITVAFDETTTLDDVDKLFKVFACGKPVPFSAASLAPEVQTAVPSGLIRESPILSHPIFNTYHTEHELLRYIHKLQSKDLSLCHSMIPLGSCTMKLNATTEMMPVTWPGFTDIHPFVPIEQAQGYQEMFTDLGDLLCALTGFDSFSLQPNAGAAGEYAGLMVIRAYHLARGDHHRNVCIIPVSAHGTNPASAAMCGMKIVAVGTDAKGNINIEELRKAAEVNRDNLSALMVTYPSTHGVYEEGIDEICKIIHENGGQVYMDGANMNAQVGLTSPGFIGADVCHLNLHKTFCIPHGGGGPGMGPIGVKKHLAPFLPSHPVVGFCLDTQFQYPPQVCDKG
;
A
#
# COMPACT_ATOMS: atom_id res chain seq x y z
N MET A 1 21.68 -33.01 21.44
CA MET A 1 20.67 -32.93 20.35
C MET A 1 20.76 -34.05 19.32
N GLU A 2 21.95 -34.47 18.90
CA GLU A 2 22.09 -35.52 17.87
C GLU A 2 21.56 -36.91 18.29
N ARG A 3 21.67 -37.24 19.58
CA ARG A 3 21.09 -38.46 20.18
C ARG A 3 19.56 -38.47 20.13
N ALA A 4 18.92 -37.32 20.32
CA ALA A 4 17.46 -37.17 20.21
C ALA A 4 16.98 -37.33 18.75
N ARG A 5 17.75 -36.80 17.80
CA ARG A 5 17.48 -36.94 16.35
C ARG A 5 17.59 -38.41 15.88
N ARG A 6 18.56 -39.17 16.40
CA ARG A 6 18.70 -40.62 16.10
C ARG A 6 17.57 -41.47 16.70
N LEU A 7 17.06 -41.10 17.87
CA LEU A 7 15.93 -41.80 18.51
C LEU A 7 14.61 -41.56 17.77
N ALA A 8 14.36 -40.31 17.33
CA ALA A 8 13.18 -39.96 16.53
C ALA A 8 13.16 -40.71 15.17
N ASN A 9 14.30 -40.78 14.48
CA ASN A 9 14.39 -41.46 13.19
C ASN A 9 14.19 -42.99 13.29
N ARG A 10 14.56 -43.61 14.43
CA ARG A 10 14.34 -45.05 14.66
C ARG A 10 12.87 -45.39 14.88
N ALA A 11 12.10 -44.51 15.50
CA ALA A 11 10.66 -44.69 15.71
C ALA A 11 9.89 -44.57 14.39
N ILE A 12 10.27 -43.61 13.54
CA ILE A 12 9.68 -43.40 12.20
C ILE A 12 9.97 -44.60 11.28
N LEU A 13 11.22 -45.10 11.28
CA LEU A 13 11.59 -46.26 10.47
C LEU A 13 10.84 -47.54 10.89
N LYS A 14 10.62 -47.74 12.20
CA LYS A 14 9.82 -48.88 12.70
C LYS A 14 8.35 -48.81 12.25
N ARG A 15 7.77 -47.61 12.17
CA ARG A 15 6.38 -47.38 11.75
C ARG A 15 6.20 -47.65 10.25
N LEU A 16 7.13 -47.19 9.41
CA LEU A 16 7.12 -47.45 7.96
C LEU A 16 7.32 -48.95 7.63
N VAL A 17 8.10 -49.67 8.44
CA VAL A 17 8.30 -51.12 8.27
C VAL A 17 7.09 -51.94 8.75
N SER A 18 6.30 -51.45 9.72
CA SER A 18 5.04 -52.13 10.10
C SER A 18 3.92 -51.89 9.09
N GLU A 19 3.81 -50.68 8.54
CA GLU A 19 2.79 -50.33 7.54
C GLU A 19 3.02 -51.08 6.21
N SER A 20 4.28 -51.27 5.79
CA SER A 20 4.61 -52.07 4.60
C SER A 20 4.40 -53.58 4.75
N LYS A 21 4.29 -54.10 5.98
CA LYS A 21 3.93 -55.51 6.24
C LYS A 21 2.42 -55.74 6.24
N GLN A 22 1.60 -54.76 6.65
CA GLN A 22 0.14 -54.86 6.57
C GLN A 22 -0.35 -54.83 5.11
N TYR A 23 0.29 -54.05 4.24
CA TYR A 23 -0.11 -53.95 2.83
C TYR A 23 0.12 -55.22 1.99
N ARG A 24 0.93 -56.18 2.47
CA ARG A 24 1.20 -57.45 1.76
C ARG A 24 0.27 -58.60 2.13
N GLN A 25 -0.59 -58.45 3.14
CA GLN A 25 -1.53 -59.52 3.54
C GLN A 25 -2.91 -59.41 2.86
N ASP A 26 -3.28 -58.26 2.30
CA ASP A 26 -4.58 -58.05 1.65
C ASP A 26 -4.60 -58.35 0.13
N GLU A 27 -3.47 -58.72 -0.49
CA GLU A 27 -3.41 -59.01 -1.93
C GLU A 27 -3.83 -60.45 -2.32
N SER A 28 -4.19 -61.34 -1.37
CA SER A 28 -4.50 -62.75 -1.70
C SER A 28 -5.98 -63.10 -1.83
N LEU A 29 -6.91 -62.13 -1.79
CA LEU A 29 -8.34 -62.39 -1.96
C LEU A 29 -8.96 -61.30 -2.84
N LEU A 30 -9.09 -61.58 -4.14
CA LEU A 30 -10.16 -61.15 -5.06
C LEU A 30 -9.68 -61.29 -6.51
N SER A 31 -9.73 -62.52 -7.04
CA SER A 31 -9.75 -62.76 -8.48
C SER A 31 -11.17 -63.22 -8.88
N SER A 32 -11.87 -62.39 -9.65
CA SER A 32 -12.82 -62.79 -10.71
C SER A 32 -13.68 -61.62 -11.18
N SER A 33 -13.51 -61.20 -12.44
CA SER A 33 -14.56 -61.01 -13.46
C SER A 33 -14.09 -60.09 -14.61
N SER A 34 -14.57 -60.42 -15.81
CA SER A 34 -14.09 -60.08 -17.17
C SER A 34 -14.43 -58.64 -17.65
N PRO A 35 -13.96 -58.20 -18.85
CA PRO A 35 -13.81 -56.78 -19.20
C PRO A 35 -15.03 -56.18 -19.90
N VAL A 36 -15.30 -54.90 -19.64
CA VAL A 36 -16.25 -54.07 -20.41
C VAL A 36 -15.47 -52.98 -21.14
N ILE A 37 -15.68 -52.92 -22.45
CA ILE A 37 -15.12 -51.96 -23.40
C ILE A 37 -15.85 -50.61 -23.25
N PHE A 38 -15.10 -49.50 -23.13
CA PHE A 38 -15.64 -48.14 -23.09
C PHE A 38 -15.18 -47.34 -24.31
N THR A 39 -16.13 -46.79 -25.06
CA THR A 39 -15.95 -45.86 -26.20
C THR A 39 -16.05 -44.40 -25.74
N PRO A 40 -15.37 -43.42 -26.39
CA PRO A 40 -15.41 -42.02 -25.98
C PRO A 40 -16.49 -41.24 -26.73
N SER A 41 -17.34 -40.50 -26.00
CA SER A 41 -18.29 -39.55 -26.58
C SER A 41 -17.64 -38.16 -26.67
N ARG A 42 -17.46 -37.66 -27.89
CA ARG A 42 -17.19 -36.24 -28.21
C ARG A 42 -18.53 -35.48 -28.24
N TYR A 43 -18.61 -34.35 -27.55
CA TYR A 43 -19.66 -33.36 -27.81
C TYR A 43 -19.07 -32.16 -28.54
N VAL A 44 -19.64 -31.88 -29.72
CA VAL A 44 -19.42 -30.68 -30.53
C VAL A 44 -20.72 -29.86 -30.44
N SER A 45 -20.58 -28.56 -30.16
CA SER A 45 -21.66 -27.57 -30.17
C SER A 45 -21.87 -27.05 -31.59
N SER A 46 -23.13 -26.89 -32.02
CA SER A 46 -23.47 -26.12 -33.22
C SER A 46 -24.68 -25.20 -32.97
N LEU A 47 -24.46 -23.93 -33.28
CA LEU A 47 -25.42 -22.83 -33.39
C LEU A 47 -26.29 -22.98 -34.65
N VAL A 48 -27.56 -22.55 -34.59
CA VAL A 48 -28.44 -22.39 -35.77
C VAL A 48 -29.38 -21.17 -35.58
N PRO A 49 -29.81 -20.45 -36.66
CA PRO A 49 -29.92 -18.98 -36.65
C PRO A 49 -31.34 -18.39 -36.81
N HIS A 50 -31.39 -17.06 -36.90
CA HIS A 50 -32.53 -16.17 -37.12
C HIS A 50 -33.10 -16.12 -38.56
N GLY A 51 -34.39 -15.74 -38.64
CA GLY A 51 -35.08 -15.08 -39.77
C GLY A 51 -36.45 -15.73 -40.08
N SER A 52 -37.55 -15.07 -40.45
CA SER A 52 -38.03 -13.68 -40.47
C SER A 52 -39.51 -13.71 -40.97
N MET A 53 -40.35 -12.73 -40.60
CA MET A 53 -41.58 -12.25 -41.30
C MET A 53 -42.82 -13.20 -41.34
N SER A 54 -44.11 -12.80 -41.31
CA SER A 54 -44.85 -11.53 -41.25
C SER A 54 -46.36 -11.79 -41.01
N ARG A 55 -47.12 -10.73 -40.63
CA ARG A 55 -48.57 -10.47 -40.90
C ARG A 55 -49.61 -11.43 -40.27
N SER A 56 -50.83 -11.05 -39.84
CA SER A 56 -51.60 -9.80 -39.85
C SER A 56 -52.86 -9.97 -38.98
N SER A 57 -53.44 -8.83 -38.57
CA SER A 57 -54.87 -8.51 -38.36
C SER A 57 -55.71 -9.26 -37.32
N ARG A 58 -56.22 -8.47 -36.35
CA ARG A 58 -57.36 -8.70 -35.48
C ARG A 58 -58.65 -8.13 -36.08
N SER A 59 -59.76 -8.84 -35.88
CA SER A 59 -61.19 -8.43 -35.86
C SER A 59 -61.99 -9.75 -35.67
N ASP A 60 -63.17 -9.89 -35.07
CA ASP A 60 -64.09 -9.05 -34.31
C ASP A 60 -65.11 -10.00 -33.63
N MET A 61 -65.70 -9.54 -32.53
CA MET A 61 -67.09 -9.77 -32.04
C MET A 61 -67.82 -11.14 -32.09
N SER A 62 -68.20 -11.60 -30.88
CA SER A 62 -69.57 -11.96 -30.41
C SER A 62 -70.31 -13.23 -30.90
N VAL A 63 -71.39 -13.57 -30.16
CA VAL A 63 -72.37 -14.69 -30.31
C VAL A 63 -71.88 -15.98 -29.61
N GLY A 64 -72.65 -16.75 -28.84
CA GLY A 64 -74.09 -16.90 -28.58
C GLY A 64 -74.35 -18.39 -28.29
N ARG A 65 -75.36 -18.69 -27.49
CA ARG A 65 -75.74 -20.02 -26.94
C ARG A 65 -75.86 -21.16 -27.98
N HIS A 66 -75.48 -22.39 -27.61
CA HIS A 66 -76.36 -23.55 -27.27
C HIS A 66 -75.70 -24.94 -27.50
N VAL A 67 -75.84 -25.82 -26.48
CA VAL A 67 -76.03 -27.31 -26.55
C VAL A 67 -74.78 -28.13 -27.00
N SER A 68 -74.38 -29.30 -26.45
CA SER A 68 -75.02 -30.41 -25.74
C SER A 68 -74.01 -31.18 -24.87
N SER A 69 -74.55 -31.82 -23.84
CA SER A 69 -74.01 -32.92 -23.04
C SER A 69 -73.13 -33.94 -23.79
N SER A 70 -71.96 -34.27 -23.25
CA SER A 70 -71.73 -35.51 -22.49
C SER A 70 -70.24 -35.85 -22.34
N SER A 71 -69.90 -36.29 -21.12
CA SER A 71 -68.75 -37.14 -20.75
C SER A 71 -67.35 -36.54 -20.62
N THR A 72 -66.78 -36.80 -19.45
CA THR A 72 -65.37 -36.76 -19.05
C THR A 72 -64.83 -35.41 -18.58
N SER A 73 -65.04 -35.13 -17.29
CA SER A 73 -64.28 -34.15 -16.53
C SER A 73 -62.80 -34.54 -16.48
N TYR A 74 -62.03 -34.15 -17.50
CA TYR A 74 -60.61 -33.89 -17.29
C TYR A 74 -60.51 -32.57 -16.54
N GLY A 75 -60.34 -32.68 -15.22
CA GLY A 75 -59.92 -31.56 -14.41
C GLY A 75 -58.58 -31.07 -14.92
N VAL A 76 -58.58 -30.05 -15.76
CA VAL A 76 -57.42 -29.18 -15.95
C VAL A 76 -57.31 -28.38 -14.64
N GLY A 77 -56.81 -29.04 -13.60
CA GLY A 77 -56.39 -28.35 -12.40
C GLY A 77 -55.32 -27.38 -12.84
N SER A 78 -55.63 -26.09 -12.87
CA SER A 78 -54.58 -25.07 -12.96
C SER A 78 -53.74 -25.25 -11.70
N GLN A 79 -52.64 -26.00 -11.79
CA GLN A 79 -51.65 -26.06 -10.72
C GLN A 79 -50.98 -24.69 -10.67
N ALA A 80 -51.63 -23.74 -10.00
CA ALA A 80 -51.02 -22.50 -9.59
C ALA A 80 -49.98 -22.85 -8.53
N ARG A 81 -48.71 -22.94 -8.92
CA ARG A 81 -47.60 -23.07 -7.98
C ARG A 81 -47.37 -21.70 -7.36
N SER A 82 -47.66 -21.55 -6.08
CA SER A 82 -47.24 -20.39 -5.30
C SER A 82 -45.71 -20.42 -5.18
N ILE A 83 -45.05 -19.34 -5.59
CA ILE A 83 -43.61 -19.15 -5.37
C ILE A 83 -43.42 -18.42 -4.03
N SER A 84 -42.48 -18.89 -3.21
CA SER A 84 -42.13 -18.19 -1.96
C SER A 84 -41.28 -16.97 -2.26
N VAL A 85 -41.35 -15.95 -1.40
CA VAL A 85 -40.44 -14.78 -1.47
C VAL A 85 -38.98 -15.24 -1.34
N GLU A 86 -38.72 -16.29 -0.56
CA GLU A 86 -37.39 -16.87 -0.40
C GLU A 86 -36.80 -17.37 -1.73
N ALA A 87 -37.61 -18.03 -2.57
CA ALA A 87 -37.18 -18.52 -3.87
C ALA A 87 -36.87 -17.40 -4.89
N LEU A 88 -37.25 -16.16 -4.57
CA LEU A 88 -37.02 -14.97 -5.39
C LEU A 88 -35.85 -14.12 -4.89
N LYS A 89 -35.23 -14.46 -3.76
CA LYS A 89 -34.06 -13.73 -3.25
C LYS A 89 -32.83 -13.93 -4.18
N PRO A 90 -31.91 -12.95 -4.23
CA PRO A 90 -30.66 -13.11 -4.98
C PRO A 90 -29.85 -14.31 -4.50
N ASN A 91 -29.28 -15.08 -5.44
CA ASN A 91 -28.51 -16.29 -5.15
C ASN A 91 -27.00 -16.03 -4.95
N ASP A 92 -26.51 -14.83 -5.30
CA ASP A 92 -25.10 -14.42 -5.28
C ASP A 92 -24.68 -13.74 -3.95
N THR A 93 -25.13 -14.30 -2.83
CA THR A 93 -24.71 -13.84 -1.49
C THR A 93 -23.24 -14.16 -1.23
N PHE A 94 -22.50 -13.20 -0.66
CA PHE A 94 -21.05 -13.30 -0.46
C PHE A 94 -20.61 -14.15 0.75
N PRO A 95 -21.27 -14.14 1.93
CA PRO A 95 -20.76 -14.82 3.12
C PRO A 95 -20.49 -16.31 2.94
N ARG A 96 -21.31 -17.02 2.15
CA ARG A 96 -21.13 -18.45 1.83
C ARG A 96 -19.95 -18.74 0.88
N ARG A 97 -19.37 -17.71 0.26
CA ARG A 97 -18.17 -17.79 -0.58
C ARG A 97 -16.92 -17.47 0.23
N HIS A 98 -17.03 -16.50 1.15
CA HIS A 98 -15.95 -16.10 2.03
C HIS A 98 -15.70 -17.12 3.15
N ASN A 99 -16.76 -17.61 3.78
CA ASN A 99 -16.68 -18.61 4.85
C ASN A 99 -16.85 -20.01 4.27
N SER A 100 -15.87 -20.89 4.50
CA SER A 100 -15.84 -22.23 3.93
C SER A 100 -16.74 -23.23 4.66
N ALA A 101 -16.94 -23.07 5.97
CA ALA A 101 -17.69 -24.03 6.79
C ALA A 101 -19.20 -23.81 6.69
N THR A 102 -19.91 -24.85 6.28
CA THR A 102 -21.39 -24.94 6.34
C THR A 102 -21.88 -24.95 7.79
N PRO A 103 -23.15 -24.61 8.06
CA PRO A 103 -23.71 -24.70 9.41
C PRO A 103 -23.55 -26.08 10.06
N GLU A 104 -23.67 -27.16 9.29
CA GLU A 104 -23.47 -28.53 9.79
C GLU A 104 -22.00 -28.79 10.17
N GLU A 105 -21.05 -28.33 9.37
CA GLU A 105 -19.62 -28.43 9.70
C GLU A 105 -19.28 -27.58 10.93
N GLN A 106 -19.87 -26.38 11.06
CA GLN A 106 -19.69 -25.53 12.25
C GLN A 106 -20.16 -26.24 13.52
N THR A 107 -21.34 -26.85 13.51
CA THR A 107 -21.84 -27.65 14.64
C THR A 107 -20.90 -28.81 14.95
N LYS A 108 -20.49 -29.60 13.95
CA LYS A 108 -19.57 -30.74 14.17
C LYS A 108 -18.21 -30.30 14.71
N MET A 109 -17.68 -29.17 14.27
CA MET A 109 -16.42 -28.62 14.79
C MET A 109 -16.58 -28.14 16.23
N ALA A 110 -17.70 -27.49 16.58
CA ALA A 110 -17.99 -27.09 17.95
C ALA A 110 -18.11 -28.31 18.88
N GLU A 111 -18.84 -29.35 18.45
CA GLU A 111 -18.99 -30.61 19.18
C GLU A 111 -17.64 -31.30 19.38
N TYR A 112 -16.79 -31.31 18.35
CA TYR A 112 -15.42 -31.82 18.45
C TYR A 112 -14.57 -31.07 19.49
N CYS A 113 -14.78 -29.75 19.62
CA CYS A 113 -14.16 -28.92 20.64
C CYS A 113 -14.82 -29.05 22.03
N GLY A 114 -15.88 -29.84 22.18
CA GLY A 114 -16.59 -30.06 23.45
C GLY A 114 -17.73 -29.08 23.73
N PHE A 115 -18.27 -28.41 22.72
CA PHE A 115 -19.36 -27.43 22.83
C PHE A 115 -20.55 -27.82 21.96
N ASP A 116 -21.77 -27.52 22.42
CA ASP A 116 -23.00 -27.91 21.70
C ASP A 116 -23.18 -27.18 20.35
N ASN A 117 -22.63 -25.96 20.22
CA ASN A 117 -22.73 -25.12 19.03
C ASN A 117 -21.69 -23.99 19.06
N LEU A 118 -21.64 -23.20 17.99
CA LEU A 118 -20.70 -22.09 17.86
C LEU A 118 -20.92 -21.01 18.94
N ASP A 119 -22.18 -20.72 19.31
CA ASP A 119 -22.49 -19.70 20.31
C ASP A 119 -21.94 -20.09 21.70
N SER A 120 -22.09 -21.34 22.12
CA SER A 120 -21.54 -21.81 23.40
C SER A 120 -20.00 -21.87 23.41
N LEU A 121 -19.37 -22.11 22.26
CA LEU A 121 -17.92 -21.94 22.10
C LEU A 121 -17.49 -20.47 22.26
N ILE A 122 -18.23 -19.53 21.65
CA ILE A 122 -17.97 -18.08 21.79
C ILE A 122 -18.17 -17.63 23.24
N ASP A 123 -19.25 -18.07 23.90
CA ASP A 123 -19.54 -17.78 25.32
C ASP A 123 -18.41 -18.18 26.25
N ALA A 124 -17.74 -19.31 25.96
CA ALA A 124 -16.62 -19.82 26.73
C ALA A 124 -15.27 -19.19 26.36
N THR A 125 -15.19 -18.47 25.23
CA THR A 125 -13.94 -17.93 24.68
C THR A 125 -13.81 -16.42 24.88
N VAL A 126 -14.87 -15.65 24.64
CA VAL A 126 -14.85 -14.17 24.69
C VAL A 126 -15.42 -13.71 26.03
N PRO A 127 -14.65 -12.96 26.86
CA PRO A 127 -15.12 -12.53 28.17
C PRO A 127 -16.41 -11.73 28.08
N LYS A 128 -17.39 -12.09 28.92
CA LYS A 128 -18.72 -11.48 28.92
C LYS A 128 -18.70 -9.98 29.23
N SER A 129 -17.71 -9.50 29.98
CA SER A 129 -17.58 -8.07 30.36
C SER A 129 -17.33 -7.14 29.18
N ILE A 130 -16.76 -7.65 28.09
CA ILE A 130 -16.39 -6.85 26.91
C ILE A 130 -17.21 -7.20 25.67
N ARG A 131 -18.15 -8.14 25.77
CA ARG A 131 -18.96 -8.58 24.64
C ARG A 131 -20.08 -7.59 24.36
N LEU A 132 -20.26 -7.26 23.09
CA LEU A 132 -21.38 -6.46 22.62
C LEU A 132 -22.65 -7.32 22.48
N ASP A 133 -23.80 -6.75 22.79
CA ASP A 133 -25.10 -7.41 22.60
C ASP A 133 -25.47 -7.51 21.10
N SER A 134 -25.17 -6.46 20.33
CA SER A 134 -25.38 -6.43 18.88
C SER A 134 -24.53 -5.35 18.22
N MET A 135 -24.32 -5.48 16.91
CA MET A 135 -23.64 -4.49 16.07
C MET A 135 -24.54 -4.15 14.88
N LYS A 136 -24.69 -2.86 14.60
CA LYS A 136 -25.56 -2.34 13.54
C LYS A 136 -24.87 -1.24 12.75
N PHE A 137 -25.03 -1.26 11.45
CA PHE A 137 -24.49 -0.25 10.55
C PHE A 137 -25.59 0.67 10.02
N SER A 138 -25.28 1.96 9.86
CA SER A 138 -26.21 2.94 9.27
C SER A 138 -26.43 2.71 7.78
N LYS A 139 -25.40 2.20 7.09
CA LYS A 139 -25.42 1.77 5.69
C LYS A 139 -24.90 0.35 5.61
N PHE A 140 -25.41 -0.41 4.64
CA PHE A 140 -24.94 -1.78 4.34
C PHE A 140 -25.12 -2.81 5.47
N ASP A 141 -26.06 -2.61 6.42
CA ASP A 141 -26.28 -3.54 7.56
C ASP A 141 -26.57 -4.98 7.11
N GLU A 142 -27.37 -5.14 6.06
CA GLU A 142 -27.71 -6.46 5.47
C GLU A 142 -26.61 -7.00 4.54
N GLY A 143 -25.57 -6.21 4.27
CA GLY A 143 -24.57 -6.47 3.23
C GLY A 143 -25.11 -6.29 1.80
N LEU A 144 -24.19 -6.30 0.83
CA LEU A 144 -24.50 -6.32 -0.59
C LEU A 144 -24.23 -7.71 -1.16
N THR A 145 -25.02 -8.13 -2.17
CA THR A 145 -24.63 -9.28 -3.00
C THR A 145 -23.39 -8.95 -3.82
N GLU A 146 -22.73 -9.97 -4.38
CA GLU A 146 -21.54 -9.75 -5.24
C GLU A 146 -21.87 -8.81 -6.42
N SER A 147 -23.01 -9.02 -7.09
CA SER A 147 -23.45 -8.17 -8.21
C SER A 147 -23.78 -6.74 -7.77
N GLN A 148 -24.42 -6.59 -6.59
CA GLN A 148 -24.73 -5.27 -6.03
C GLN A 148 -23.46 -4.51 -5.64
N MET A 149 -22.45 -5.20 -5.10
CA MET A 149 -21.18 -4.58 -4.76
C MET A 149 -20.45 -4.05 -6.00
N ILE A 150 -20.41 -4.83 -7.09
CA ILE A 150 -19.84 -4.34 -8.36
C ILE A 150 -20.60 -3.13 -8.91
N ALA A 151 -21.94 -3.17 -8.87
CA ALA A 151 -22.76 -2.04 -9.29
C ALA A 151 -22.52 -0.79 -8.43
N HIS A 152 -22.38 -0.96 -7.11
CA HIS A 152 -22.05 0.12 -6.18
C HIS A 152 -20.68 0.73 -6.50
N MET A 153 -19.65 -0.09 -6.69
CA MET A 153 -18.31 0.39 -7.06
C MET A 153 -18.31 1.10 -8.42
N LYS A 154 -19.09 0.63 -9.40
CA LYS A 154 -19.23 1.32 -10.70
C LYS A 154 -19.90 2.68 -10.56
N ASN A 155 -20.88 2.79 -9.67
CA ASN A 155 -21.50 4.06 -9.34
C ASN A 155 -20.49 5.03 -8.68
N LEU A 156 -19.66 4.56 -7.74
CA LEU A 156 -18.59 5.37 -7.14
C LEU A 156 -17.57 5.80 -8.20
N GLU A 157 -17.10 4.89 -9.03
CA GLU A 157 -16.16 5.17 -10.12
C GLU A 157 -16.69 6.30 -11.04
N SER A 158 -17.98 6.24 -11.40
CA SER A 158 -18.60 7.23 -12.29
C SER A 158 -18.67 8.65 -11.74
N LYS A 159 -18.47 8.83 -10.43
CA LYS A 159 -18.44 10.15 -9.76
C LYS A 159 -17.06 10.80 -9.83
N ASN A 160 -16.01 10.04 -10.16
CA ASN A 160 -14.68 10.56 -10.36
C ASN A 160 -14.53 11.12 -11.79
N LYS A 161 -13.72 12.18 -11.93
CA LYS A 161 -13.41 12.81 -13.22
C LYS A 161 -11.93 12.59 -13.53
N VAL A 162 -11.66 11.76 -14.53
CA VAL A 162 -10.29 11.44 -14.95
C VAL A 162 -9.80 12.53 -15.92
N PHE A 163 -9.10 13.53 -15.40
CA PHE A 163 -8.47 14.60 -16.18
C PHE A 163 -7.01 14.27 -16.50
N LYS A 164 -6.47 14.86 -17.57
CA LYS A 164 -5.02 14.84 -17.82
C LYS A 164 -4.33 15.72 -16.78
N SER A 165 -3.51 15.11 -15.92
CA SER A 165 -2.92 15.80 -14.77
C SER A 165 -1.42 15.99 -14.96
N TYR A 166 -0.99 17.24 -15.16
CA TYR A 166 0.42 17.65 -15.26
C TYR A 166 0.93 18.29 -13.96
N ILE A 167 0.39 17.84 -12.82
CA ILE A 167 0.72 18.39 -11.50
C ILE A 167 2.15 17.99 -11.08
N GLY A 168 2.56 16.75 -11.37
CA GLY A 168 3.86 16.20 -10.99
C GLY A 168 3.93 15.94 -9.49
N MET A 169 4.87 16.58 -8.79
CA MET A 169 5.04 16.42 -7.34
C MET A 169 5.26 14.96 -6.89
N GLY A 170 5.97 14.16 -7.69
CA GLY A 170 6.29 12.76 -7.39
C GLY A 170 5.30 11.74 -7.95
N TYR A 171 4.22 12.18 -8.61
CA TYR A 171 3.24 11.30 -9.26
C TYR A 171 3.07 11.67 -10.73
N TYR A 172 3.26 10.68 -11.60
CA TYR A 172 3.26 10.87 -13.05
C TYR A 172 2.47 9.73 -13.67
N ASN A 173 1.60 10.02 -14.65
CA ASN A 173 0.84 8.93 -15.26
C ASN A 173 1.78 8.00 -16.05
N THR A 174 1.41 6.73 -16.19
CA THR A 174 2.24 5.72 -16.86
C THR A 174 1.37 4.73 -17.62
N SER A 175 1.91 4.22 -18.73
CA SER A 175 1.27 3.15 -19.48
C SER A 175 1.61 1.81 -18.82
N VAL A 176 0.75 1.34 -17.91
CA VAL A 176 0.91 0.03 -17.28
C VAL A 176 0.83 -1.07 -18.35
N PRO A 177 1.88 -1.88 -18.58
CA PRO A 177 1.84 -2.90 -19.61
C PRO A 177 0.73 -3.91 -19.31
N PRO A 178 -0.22 -4.16 -20.24
CA PRO A 178 -1.37 -5.04 -19.98
C PRO A 178 -0.98 -6.46 -19.55
N VAL A 179 0.15 -6.97 -20.05
CA VAL A 179 0.69 -8.27 -19.64
C VAL A 179 1.14 -8.30 -18.17
N ILE A 180 1.65 -7.18 -17.62
CA ILE A 180 2.01 -7.04 -16.21
C ILE A 180 0.74 -6.88 -15.37
N LEU A 181 -0.18 -5.99 -15.78
CA LEU A 181 -1.46 -5.77 -15.10
C LEU A 181 -2.20 -7.10 -14.91
N ARG A 182 -2.42 -7.83 -16.02
CA ARG A 182 -3.19 -9.07 -16.02
C ARG A 182 -2.51 -10.22 -15.29
N ASN A 183 -1.19 -10.38 -15.45
CA ASN A 183 -0.49 -11.58 -14.99
C ASN A 183 0.25 -11.39 -13.65
N ILE A 184 0.22 -10.20 -13.06
CA ILE A 184 0.77 -9.90 -11.72
C ILE A 184 -0.30 -9.26 -10.83
N MET A 185 -0.77 -8.05 -11.15
CA MET A 185 -1.72 -7.32 -10.29
C MET A 185 -3.08 -8.04 -10.18
N GLU A 186 -3.57 -8.59 -11.29
CA GLU A 186 -4.84 -9.33 -11.35
C GLU A 186 -4.67 -10.84 -11.18
N ASN A 187 -3.47 -11.31 -10.81
CA ASN A 187 -3.17 -12.73 -10.67
C ASN A 187 -3.02 -13.14 -9.19
N PRO A 188 -3.95 -13.95 -8.64
CA PRO A 188 -3.90 -14.36 -7.23
C PRO A 188 -2.65 -15.16 -6.87
N ALA A 189 -1.96 -15.76 -7.85
CA ALA A 189 -0.68 -16.43 -7.61
C ALA A 189 0.48 -15.48 -7.33
N TRP A 190 0.28 -14.16 -7.47
CA TRP A 190 1.25 -13.12 -7.13
C TRP A 190 0.84 -12.28 -5.92
N TYR A 191 -0.46 -12.04 -5.73
CA TYR A 191 -0.94 -11.14 -4.68
C TYR A 191 -1.38 -11.84 -3.38
N THR A 192 -1.62 -13.16 -3.36
CA THR A 192 -2.18 -13.82 -2.15
C THR A 192 -1.13 -14.32 -1.15
N GLN A 193 0.10 -14.59 -1.59
CA GLN A 193 1.20 -14.94 -0.69
C GLN A 193 1.63 -13.73 0.15
N TYR A 194 2.35 -13.96 1.25
CA TYR A 194 2.90 -12.90 2.08
C TYR A 194 4.44 -12.87 2.06
N THR A 195 5.04 -12.10 2.97
CA THR A 195 6.50 -11.95 3.13
C THR A 195 7.21 -13.30 2.97
N PRO A 196 8.30 -13.39 2.19
CA PRO A 196 8.98 -14.65 1.86
C PRO A 196 9.80 -15.20 3.03
N TYR A 197 9.15 -15.47 4.18
CA TYR A 197 9.77 -16.06 5.37
C TYR A 197 10.31 -17.47 5.09
N GLN A 198 9.58 -18.25 4.29
CA GLN A 198 9.99 -19.58 3.83
C GLN A 198 10.58 -19.46 2.42
N ALA A 199 11.90 -19.26 2.33
CA ALA A 199 12.58 -18.87 1.10
C ALA A 199 12.48 -19.93 -0.01
N GLU A 200 12.49 -21.21 0.36
CA GLU A 200 12.49 -22.37 -0.53
C GLU A 200 11.23 -22.46 -1.40
N ILE A 201 10.10 -21.94 -0.89
CA ILE A 201 8.80 -21.88 -1.57
C ILE A 201 8.42 -20.45 -1.96
N SER A 202 9.43 -19.60 -2.13
CA SER A 202 9.27 -18.17 -2.41
C SER A 202 10.32 -17.61 -3.40
N GLN A 203 11.01 -18.48 -4.13
CA GLN A 203 12.12 -18.07 -4.99
C GLN A 203 11.69 -17.16 -6.15
N GLY A 204 10.43 -17.24 -6.58
CA GLY A 204 9.87 -16.41 -7.64
C GLY A 204 9.85 -14.93 -7.28
N ARG A 205 9.11 -14.57 -6.23
CA ARG A 205 9.07 -13.17 -5.77
C ARG A 205 10.38 -12.68 -5.20
N LEU A 206 11.21 -13.57 -4.61
CA LEU A 206 12.56 -13.21 -4.19
C LEU A 206 13.43 -12.80 -5.39
N GLU A 207 13.34 -13.50 -6.52
CA GLU A 207 14.06 -13.16 -7.75
C GLU A 207 13.57 -11.81 -8.31
N SER A 208 12.26 -11.60 -8.36
CA SER A 208 11.68 -10.33 -8.81
C SER A 208 12.07 -9.14 -7.91
N LEU A 209 12.10 -9.31 -6.58
CA LEU A 209 12.58 -8.27 -5.65
C LEU A 209 14.09 -8.04 -5.75
N LEU A 210 14.87 -9.05 -6.13
CA LEU A 210 16.29 -8.85 -6.44
C LEU A 210 16.47 -8.09 -7.77
N ASN A 211 15.61 -8.32 -8.76
CA ASN A 211 15.56 -7.51 -9.98
C ASN A 211 15.23 -6.05 -9.65
N PHE A 212 14.26 -5.80 -8.76
CA PHE A 212 13.97 -4.46 -8.25
C PHE A 212 15.20 -3.81 -7.63
N GLN A 213 15.87 -4.48 -6.69
CA GLN A 213 17.10 -3.97 -6.08
C GLN A 213 18.17 -3.66 -7.13
N THR A 214 18.37 -4.55 -8.11
CA THR A 214 19.38 -4.39 -9.17
C THR A 214 19.06 -3.19 -10.06
N MET A 215 17.78 -3.02 -10.43
CA MET A 215 17.30 -1.87 -11.18
C MET A 215 17.59 -0.56 -10.43
N ILE A 216 17.28 -0.51 -9.12
CA ILE A 216 17.57 0.68 -8.30
C ILE A 216 19.07 0.94 -8.20
N THR A 217 19.90 -0.08 -7.96
CA THR A 217 21.35 0.12 -7.84
C THR A 217 21.96 0.63 -9.14
N ASP A 218 21.55 0.06 -10.29
CA ASP A 218 22.02 0.51 -11.60
C ASP A 218 21.59 1.94 -11.89
N LEU A 219 20.32 2.28 -11.68
CA LEU A 219 19.80 3.62 -12.03
C LEU A 219 20.32 4.71 -11.09
N THR A 220 20.48 4.43 -9.79
CA THR A 220 20.97 5.42 -8.82
C THR A 220 22.50 5.54 -8.79
N GLY A 221 23.23 4.56 -9.33
CA GLY A 221 24.69 4.49 -9.26
C GLY A 221 25.21 4.10 -7.87
N LEU A 222 24.35 3.61 -6.98
CA LEU A 222 24.73 3.16 -5.64
C LEU A 222 24.73 1.62 -5.53
N PRO A 223 25.63 1.03 -4.74
CA PRO A 223 25.91 -0.41 -4.79
C PRO A 223 24.91 -1.30 -4.01
N MET A 224 23.89 -0.71 -3.38
CA MET A 224 22.93 -1.46 -2.58
C MET A 224 21.57 -0.75 -2.51
N SER A 225 20.48 -1.52 -2.57
CA SER A 225 19.10 -1.06 -2.34
C SER A 225 18.35 -2.05 -1.44
N ASN A 226 17.29 -1.58 -0.78
CA ASN A 226 16.32 -2.43 -0.10
C ASN A 226 15.22 -2.97 -1.05
N ALA A 227 14.35 -3.82 -0.51
CA ALA A 227 13.21 -4.46 -1.20
C ALA A 227 11.89 -3.73 -0.86
N SER A 228 11.94 -2.43 -1.11
CA SER A 228 10.93 -1.36 -0.97
C SER A 228 10.70 -0.77 0.42
N LEU A 229 10.22 0.49 0.40
CA LEU A 229 9.61 1.26 1.47
C LEU A 229 8.17 1.66 1.07
N LEU A 230 7.50 2.45 1.92
CA LEU A 230 6.07 2.74 1.81
C LEU A 230 5.73 3.79 0.75
N ASP A 231 6.47 4.92 0.73
CA ASP A 231 6.34 6.03 -0.21
C ASP A 231 7.62 6.92 -0.15
N GLU A 232 7.71 7.93 -1.03
CA GLU A 232 8.90 8.79 -1.11
C GLU A 232 9.15 9.59 0.18
N GLY A 233 8.09 10.14 0.79
CA GLY A 233 8.23 10.95 2.01
C GLY A 233 8.75 10.13 3.19
N THR A 234 8.23 8.93 3.39
CA THR A 234 8.70 7.99 4.41
C THR A 234 10.11 7.48 4.09
N ALA A 235 10.46 7.25 2.82
CA ALA A 235 11.83 6.89 2.44
C ALA A 235 12.84 8.02 2.77
N ALA A 236 12.48 9.27 2.52
CA ALA A 236 13.28 10.43 2.89
C ALA A 236 13.45 10.56 4.41
N ALA A 237 12.39 10.32 5.19
CA ALA A 237 12.46 10.33 6.64
C ALA A 237 13.33 9.18 7.20
N GLU A 238 13.28 8.01 6.59
CA GLU A 238 14.19 6.90 6.93
C GLU A 238 15.65 7.24 6.60
N ALA A 239 15.90 7.93 5.48
CA ALA A 239 17.24 8.42 5.14
C ALA A 239 17.74 9.47 6.15
N MET A 240 16.87 10.38 6.62
CA MET A 240 17.19 11.32 7.70
C MET A 240 17.57 10.59 9.00
N ALA A 241 16.77 9.59 9.41
CA ALA A 241 17.07 8.77 10.59
C ALA A 241 18.41 8.02 10.42
N MET A 242 18.68 7.51 9.21
CA MET A 242 19.94 6.86 8.87
C MET A 242 21.14 7.82 8.96
N CYS A 243 21.04 9.05 8.46
CA CYS A 243 22.07 10.08 8.61
C CYS A 243 22.39 10.36 10.10
N ASN A 244 21.35 10.49 10.93
CA ASN A 244 21.51 10.67 12.38
C ASN A 244 22.25 9.48 13.02
N ASN A 245 21.89 8.25 12.64
CA ASN A 245 22.53 7.02 13.11
C ASN A 245 23.98 6.89 12.67
N ILE A 246 24.31 7.28 11.42
CA ILE A 246 25.69 7.32 10.91
C ILE A 246 26.53 8.28 11.77
N GLN A 247 25.97 9.44 12.12
CA GLN A 247 26.60 10.43 13.00
C GLN A 247 26.51 10.09 14.49
N LYS A 248 25.93 8.94 14.84
CA LYS A 248 25.76 8.44 16.22
C LYS A 248 25.01 9.43 17.12
N GLY A 249 24.08 10.21 16.57
CA GLY A 249 23.32 11.21 17.31
C GLY A 249 24.11 12.44 17.77
N LYS A 250 25.34 12.65 17.27
CA LYS A 250 26.21 13.76 17.70
C LYS A 250 25.87 15.11 17.06
N LYS A 251 25.20 15.07 15.91
CA LYS A 251 24.81 16.21 15.09
C LYS A 251 23.29 16.22 15.00
N LYS A 252 22.66 17.34 15.35
CA LYS A 252 21.22 17.41 15.65
C LYS A 252 20.41 18.15 14.60
N THR A 253 21.04 18.69 13.57
CA THR A 253 20.34 19.41 12.50
C THR A 253 20.31 18.58 11.22
N PHE A 254 19.14 18.49 10.58
CA PHE A 254 18.97 17.95 9.23
C PHE A 254 18.39 19.05 8.33
N ILE A 255 19.05 19.33 7.20
CA ILE A 255 18.62 20.37 6.27
C ILE A 255 17.80 19.75 5.14
N ILE A 256 16.70 20.37 4.75
CA ILE A 256 15.92 19.99 3.57
C ILE A 256 15.92 21.17 2.63
N ALA A 257 16.36 20.96 1.39
CA ALA A 257 16.36 21.99 0.37
C ALA A 257 14.93 22.36 -0.04
N SER A 258 14.72 23.64 -0.36
CA SER A 258 13.43 24.17 -0.81
C SER A 258 12.91 23.54 -2.11
N ASN A 259 13.77 22.84 -2.85
CA ASN A 259 13.39 22.16 -4.08
C ASN A 259 12.87 20.72 -3.89
N CYS A 260 12.72 20.23 -2.67
CA CYS A 260 12.02 18.99 -2.39
C CYS A 260 10.50 19.13 -2.52
N HIS A 261 9.81 18.01 -2.75
CA HIS A 261 8.34 18.01 -2.75
C HIS A 261 7.79 18.39 -1.35
N PRO A 262 6.70 19.17 -1.28
CA PRO A 262 6.19 19.68 0.00
C PRO A 262 5.74 18.56 0.95
N GLN A 263 5.14 17.48 0.44
CA GLN A 263 4.77 16.32 1.25
C GLN A 263 5.99 15.55 1.78
N THR A 264 7.10 15.53 1.05
CA THR A 264 8.37 14.94 1.51
C THR A 264 8.93 15.72 2.70
N PHE A 265 8.90 17.06 2.62
CA PHE A 265 9.29 17.93 3.73
C PHE A 265 8.43 17.70 4.97
N ASP A 266 7.10 17.67 4.82
CA ASP A 266 6.15 17.52 5.93
C ASP A 266 6.33 16.19 6.70
N ILE A 267 6.53 15.09 5.97
CA ILE A 267 6.80 13.78 6.59
C ILE A 267 8.14 13.77 7.32
N CYS A 268 9.21 14.32 6.73
CA CYS A 268 10.51 14.43 7.42
C CYS A 268 10.41 15.27 8.68
N LYS A 269 9.74 16.44 8.62
CA LYS A 269 9.50 17.30 9.78
C LYS A 269 8.74 16.56 10.87
N THR A 270 7.68 15.85 10.51
CA THR A 270 6.86 15.06 11.45
C THR A 270 7.67 13.95 12.13
N ARG A 271 8.59 13.31 11.40
CA ARG A 271 9.44 12.21 11.91
C ARG A 271 10.62 12.70 12.76
N ALA A 272 11.09 13.92 12.55
CA ALA A 272 12.27 14.46 13.22
C ALA A 272 12.11 14.57 14.73
N ASP A 273 10.90 14.88 15.21
CA ASP A 273 10.55 14.99 16.62
C ASP A 273 10.98 13.75 17.43
N GLY A 274 10.71 12.55 16.90
CA GLY A 274 11.02 11.30 17.59
C GLY A 274 12.51 10.96 17.64
N PHE A 275 13.32 11.61 16.81
CA PHE A 275 14.78 11.43 16.76
C PHE A 275 15.55 12.56 17.46
N ASP A 276 14.84 13.53 18.05
CA ASP A 276 15.42 14.75 18.61
C ASP A 276 16.31 15.44 17.56
N LEU A 277 15.75 15.62 16.36
CA LEU A 277 16.38 16.30 15.23
C LEU A 277 15.66 17.63 14.96
N LYS A 278 16.45 18.68 14.69
CA LYS A 278 15.97 19.94 14.15
C LYS A 278 15.98 19.86 12.63
N VAL A 279 14.80 19.91 12.02
CA VAL A 279 14.66 20.05 10.55
C VAL A 279 14.66 21.52 10.17
N VAL A 280 15.50 21.89 9.20
CA VAL A 280 15.62 23.26 8.68
C VAL A 280 15.36 23.25 7.18
N ALA A 281 14.38 24.03 6.72
CA ALA A 281 14.21 24.33 5.30
C ALA A 281 15.19 25.43 4.87
N ALA A 282 15.84 25.26 3.71
CA ALA A 282 16.75 26.27 3.18
C ALA A 282 16.77 26.27 1.65
N ASP A 283 16.94 27.44 1.03
CA ASP A 283 17.31 27.53 -0.39
C ASP A 283 18.72 26.96 -0.57
N LEU A 284 18.96 26.22 -1.65
CA LEU A 284 20.24 25.57 -1.97
C LEU A 284 21.44 26.52 -1.84
N LYS A 285 21.30 27.79 -2.24
CA LYS A 285 22.38 28.78 -2.18
C LYS A 285 22.71 29.26 -0.76
N ASP A 286 21.75 29.11 0.15
CA ASP A 286 21.82 29.60 1.54
C ASP A 286 22.19 28.47 2.52
N ILE A 287 22.38 27.24 2.04
CA ILE A 287 22.78 26.11 2.87
C ILE A 287 24.22 26.31 3.36
N ASP A 288 24.37 26.43 4.68
CA ASP A 288 25.65 26.57 5.38
C ASP A 288 25.87 25.43 6.38
N TYR A 289 27.09 24.88 6.38
CA TYR A 289 27.52 23.77 7.23
C TYR A 289 28.49 24.20 8.35
N LYS A 290 28.84 25.49 8.45
CA LYS A 290 29.81 26.03 9.42
C LYS A 290 29.46 25.79 10.88
N SER A 291 28.18 25.57 11.21
CA SER A 291 27.75 25.25 12.57
C SER A 291 28.36 23.95 13.10
N GLY A 292 28.75 23.02 12.21
CA GLY A 292 29.25 21.69 12.57
C GLY A 292 28.17 20.73 13.07
N ASP A 293 26.91 21.17 13.21
CA ASP A 293 25.80 20.40 13.80
C ASP A 293 24.91 19.69 12.76
N VAL A 294 25.22 19.81 11.47
CA VAL A 294 24.40 19.22 10.39
C VAL A 294 24.76 17.74 10.18
N CYS A 295 23.81 16.83 10.44
CA CYS A 295 24.01 15.40 10.26
C CYS A 295 23.81 14.94 8.81
N GLY A 296 22.90 15.60 8.10
CA GLY A 296 22.63 15.35 6.70
C GLY A 296 21.84 16.48 6.04
N VAL A 297 21.80 16.43 4.71
CA VAL A 297 21.04 17.34 3.86
C VAL A 297 20.27 16.53 2.81
N LEU A 298 19.00 16.85 2.63
CA LEU A 298 18.14 16.30 1.59
C LEU A 298 17.95 17.32 0.46
N VAL A 299 18.21 16.89 -0.78
CA VAL A 299 17.94 17.65 -2.00
C VAL A 299 17.14 16.79 -2.99
N GLN A 300 16.47 17.41 -3.95
CA GLN A 300 15.74 16.70 -5.01
C GLN A 300 16.46 16.81 -6.37
N TYR A 301 16.42 15.75 -7.16
CA TYR A 301 17.02 15.68 -8.49
C TYR A 301 16.22 14.79 -9.46
N PRO A 302 15.50 15.36 -10.46
CA PRO A 302 15.27 16.79 -10.68
C PRO A 302 14.51 17.47 -9.52
N GLY A 303 14.62 18.79 -9.41
CA GLY A 303 13.92 19.57 -8.40
C GLY A 303 12.39 19.56 -8.58
N THR A 304 11.66 19.92 -7.53
CA THR A 304 10.19 19.88 -7.55
C THR A 304 9.58 20.81 -8.60
N GLU A 305 10.29 21.83 -9.07
CA GLU A 305 9.84 22.74 -10.13
C GLU A 305 10.42 22.38 -11.51
N GLY A 306 11.19 21.29 -11.56
CA GLY A 306 11.72 20.67 -12.78
C GLY A 306 13.18 20.97 -13.08
N GLU A 307 13.84 21.83 -12.30
CA GLU A 307 15.23 22.21 -12.55
C GLU A 307 16.19 21.02 -12.36
N VAL A 308 17.18 20.92 -13.24
CA VAL A 308 18.25 19.92 -13.15
C VAL A 308 19.54 20.64 -12.79
N LEU A 309 20.11 20.37 -11.62
CA LEU A 309 21.30 21.05 -11.11
C LEU A 309 22.49 20.11 -11.06
N ASP A 310 23.70 20.67 -11.22
CA ASP A 310 24.94 19.95 -10.94
C ASP A 310 25.28 20.03 -9.46
N TYR A 311 25.19 18.89 -8.77
CA TYR A 311 25.44 18.79 -7.34
C TYR A 311 26.87 18.40 -6.99
N ALA A 312 27.80 18.27 -7.95
CA ALA A 312 29.17 17.80 -7.67
C ALA A 312 29.90 18.63 -6.60
N GLU A 313 29.93 19.96 -6.74
CA GLU A 313 30.58 20.83 -5.75
C GLU A 313 29.75 20.93 -4.45
N PHE A 314 28.42 20.83 -4.55
CA PHE A 314 27.53 20.81 -3.38
C PHE A 314 27.82 19.61 -2.48
N VAL A 315 27.91 18.41 -3.06
CA VAL A 315 28.23 17.17 -2.33
C VAL A 315 29.61 17.25 -1.72
N LYS A 316 30.61 17.70 -2.49
CA LYS A 316 31.98 17.89 -2.00
C LYS A 316 32.05 18.85 -0.82
N ASN A 317 31.31 19.96 -0.86
CA ASN A 317 31.23 20.91 0.25
C ASN A 317 30.56 20.30 1.49
N ALA A 318 29.46 19.57 1.33
CA ALA A 318 28.79 18.86 2.43
C ALA A 318 29.74 17.84 3.09
N HIS A 319 30.42 17.02 2.28
CA HIS A 319 31.38 16.02 2.73
C HIS A 319 32.59 16.63 3.45
N ALA A 320 33.09 17.79 3.00
CA ALA A 320 34.17 18.51 3.68
C ALA A 320 33.82 18.91 5.13
N HIS A 321 32.53 19.02 5.45
CA HIS A 321 32.01 19.30 6.79
C HIS A 321 31.48 18.04 7.50
N GLY A 322 31.70 16.86 6.91
CA GLY A 322 31.22 15.58 7.42
C GLY A 322 29.69 15.50 7.46
N VAL A 323 29.00 16.14 6.52
CA VAL A 323 27.54 16.09 6.33
C VAL A 323 27.22 15.01 5.31
N LYS A 324 26.13 14.25 5.52
CA LYS A 324 25.67 13.23 4.56
C LYS A 324 24.68 13.81 3.57
N VAL A 325 24.79 13.44 2.29
CA VAL A 325 23.89 13.92 1.24
C VAL A 325 22.89 12.85 0.87
N VAL A 326 21.61 13.18 1.02
CA VAL A 326 20.47 12.39 0.56
C VAL A 326 19.91 13.07 -0.69
N MET A 327 19.72 12.31 -1.76
CA MET A 327 19.07 12.80 -2.98
C MET A 327 17.77 12.05 -3.22
N ALA A 328 16.64 12.75 -3.21
CA ALA A 328 15.38 12.21 -3.70
C ALA A 328 15.33 12.37 -5.23
N SER A 329 15.03 11.28 -5.96
CA SER A 329 15.22 11.23 -7.41
C SER A 329 14.19 10.40 -8.15
N ASP A 330 14.09 10.64 -9.46
CA ASP A 330 13.13 10.01 -10.37
C ASP A 330 13.81 8.97 -11.29
N LEU A 331 13.35 7.72 -11.25
CA LEU A 331 13.98 6.63 -12.00
C LEU A 331 13.97 6.81 -13.52
N LEU A 332 12.94 7.46 -14.09
CA LEU A 332 12.87 7.70 -15.52
C LEU A 332 13.87 8.78 -15.93
N ALA A 333 13.97 9.86 -15.15
CA ALA A 333 14.97 10.91 -15.36
C ALA A 333 16.39 10.34 -15.31
N LEU A 334 16.66 9.44 -14.36
CA LEU A 334 17.97 8.79 -14.20
C LEU A 334 18.36 7.86 -15.36
N THR A 335 17.47 7.54 -16.29
CA THR A 335 17.86 6.82 -17.52
C THR A 335 18.71 7.68 -18.46
N MET A 336 18.58 9.01 -18.36
CA MET A 336 19.25 9.99 -19.20
C MET A 336 20.19 10.92 -18.44
N LEU A 337 19.92 11.15 -17.15
CA LEU A 337 20.67 12.07 -16.31
C LEU A 337 21.77 11.36 -15.53
N LYS A 338 22.89 12.06 -15.32
CA LYS A 338 24.00 11.60 -14.48
C LYS A 338 23.46 11.20 -13.10
N PRO A 339 23.64 9.94 -12.67
CA PRO A 339 22.99 9.45 -11.48
C PRO A 339 23.62 10.01 -10.19
N PRO A 340 22.85 10.13 -9.09
CA PRO A 340 23.33 10.65 -7.81
C PRO A 340 24.62 10.00 -7.28
N GLY A 341 24.81 8.70 -7.49
CA GLY A 341 26.03 8.00 -7.09
C GLY A 341 27.29 8.55 -7.74
N GLU A 342 27.20 9.10 -8.96
CA GLU A 342 28.32 9.73 -9.67
C GLU A 342 28.57 11.19 -9.23
N PHE A 343 27.63 11.83 -8.54
CA PHE A 343 27.88 13.08 -7.80
C PHE A 343 28.50 12.82 -6.42
N GLY A 344 28.46 11.57 -5.94
CA GLY A 344 28.93 11.19 -4.61
C GLY A 344 27.85 11.23 -3.52
N ALA A 345 26.56 11.21 -3.88
CA ALA A 345 25.49 11.12 -2.89
C ALA A 345 25.66 9.88 -1.98
N ASP A 346 25.38 10.03 -0.68
CA ASP A 346 25.51 8.91 0.26
C ASP A 346 24.29 7.98 0.22
N ILE A 347 23.10 8.57 0.05
CA ILE A 347 21.80 7.88 0.06
C ILE A 347 20.93 8.46 -1.06
N VAL A 348 20.20 7.60 -1.78
CA VAL A 348 19.21 8.00 -2.79
C VAL A 348 17.87 7.38 -2.48
N VAL A 349 16.82 8.19 -2.53
CA VAL A 349 15.43 7.76 -2.29
C VAL A 349 14.53 8.20 -3.44
N GLY A 350 13.32 7.66 -3.49
CA GLY A 350 12.32 8.08 -4.48
C GLY A 350 11.19 7.08 -4.62
N SER A 351 10.28 7.36 -5.54
CA SER A 351 9.19 6.48 -5.94
C SER A 351 9.53 5.70 -7.21
N ALA A 352 9.15 4.42 -7.26
CA ALA A 352 9.17 3.61 -8.48
C ALA A 352 7.82 3.63 -9.24
N GLN A 353 6.88 4.51 -8.87
CA GLN A 353 5.50 4.54 -9.39
C GLN A 353 5.45 4.59 -10.92
N ARG A 354 6.15 5.54 -11.54
CA ARG A 354 6.07 5.77 -12.99
C ARG A 354 6.69 4.67 -13.84
N PHE A 355 7.22 3.62 -13.22
CA PHE A 355 7.60 2.38 -13.90
C PHE A 355 6.42 1.40 -13.86
N GLY A 356 5.35 1.73 -14.59
CA GLY A 356 4.25 0.82 -14.83
C GLY A 356 3.38 0.50 -13.61
N VAL A 357 3.24 1.42 -12.66
CA VAL A 357 2.26 1.33 -11.55
C VAL A 357 1.31 2.54 -11.64
N PRO A 358 -0.03 2.37 -11.58
CA PRO A 358 -0.95 3.50 -11.69
C PRO A 358 -0.79 4.52 -10.56
N MET A 359 -1.23 5.77 -10.75
CA MET A 359 -1.17 6.80 -9.70
C MET A 359 -2.04 6.45 -8.49
N GLY A 360 -3.17 5.79 -8.69
CA GLY A 360 -4.00 5.20 -7.63
C GLY A 360 -4.48 6.20 -6.57
N TYR A 361 -4.64 7.47 -6.93
CA TYR A 361 -4.97 8.55 -5.99
C TYR A 361 -4.03 8.61 -4.77
N GLY A 362 -2.75 8.27 -4.98
CA GLY A 362 -1.69 8.35 -3.98
C GLY A 362 -0.96 7.03 -3.72
N GLY A 363 -1.52 5.89 -4.13
CA GLY A 363 -0.86 4.60 -3.94
C GLY A 363 -1.71 3.38 -4.29
N PRO A 364 -1.17 2.17 -4.07
CA PRO A 364 0.14 1.92 -3.46
C PRO A 364 1.31 2.00 -4.46
N HIS A 365 2.48 2.47 -4.02
CA HIS A 365 3.69 2.54 -4.85
C HIS A 365 4.91 2.09 -4.05
N ALA A 366 5.82 1.34 -4.68
CA ALA A 366 7.08 1.01 -4.04
C ALA A 366 8.04 2.20 -4.05
N ALA A 367 8.36 2.71 -2.86
CA ALA A 367 9.51 3.58 -2.71
C ALA A 367 10.80 2.77 -2.57
N PHE A 368 11.94 3.41 -2.83
CA PHE A 368 13.26 2.78 -2.71
C PHE A 368 14.19 3.62 -1.83
N LEU A 369 15.19 2.95 -1.24
CA LEU A 369 16.35 3.59 -0.63
C LEU A 369 17.60 2.82 -1.05
N ALA A 370 18.51 3.53 -1.73
CA ALA A 370 19.81 3.04 -2.15
C ALA A 370 20.93 3.74 -1.38
N THR A 371 22.01 3.02 -1.08
CA THR A 371 23.11 3.51 -0.24
C THR A 371 24.40 2.74 -0.50
N SER A 372 25.52 3.21 0.05
CA SER A 372 26.78 2.46 0.09
C SER A 372 26.69 1.15 0.90
N GLN A 373 27.54 0.17 0.57
CA GLN A 373 27.64 -1.09 1.32
C GLN A 373 28.12 -0.91 2.77
N GLU A 374 28.79 0.20 3.08
CA GLU A 374 29.24 0.55 4.44
C GLU A 374 28.05 0.61 5.41
N TYR A 375 26.93 1.19 4.95
CA TYR A 375 25.77 1.45 5.79
C TYR A 375 24.72 0.33 5.77
N LYS A 376 25.04 -0.85 5.21
CA LYS A 376 24.11 -1.99 5.10
C LYS A 376 23.46 -2.43 6.42
N ARG A 377 24.12 -2.18 7.56
CA ARG A 377 23.61 -2.50 8.90
C ARG A 377 22.57 -1.50 9.41
N MET A 378 22.46 -0.33 8.79
CA MET A 378 21.51 0.72 9.13
C MET A 378 20.34 0.80 8.13
N MET A 379 20.39 0.05 7.04
CA MET A 379 19.34 0.00 6.02
C MET A 379 17.96 -0.33 6.64
N PRO A 380 16.91 0.45 6.35
CA PRO A 380 15.54 0.13 6.75
C PRO A 380 14.93 -0.95 5.83
N GLY A 381 14.01 -1.73 6.38
CA GLY A 381 13.25 -2.73 5.64
C GLY A 381 14.05 -3.95 5.19
N ARG A 382 13.40 -4.75 4.33
CA ARG A 382 13.91 -6.02 3.83
C ARG A 382 14.99 -5.82 2.78
N ILE A 383 15.88 -6.80 2.67
CA ILE A 383 16.90 -6.87 1.62
C ILE A 383 16.97 -8.31 1.15
N ILE A 384 16.87 -8.54 -0.15
CA ILE A 384 17.08 -9.84 -0.76
C ILE A 384 18.57 -10.01 -1.04
N GLY A 385 19.10 -11.17 -0.63
CA GLY A 385 20.49 -11.55 -0.86
C GLY A 385 20.59 -12.91 -1.53
N VAL A 386 21.64 -13.07 -2.33
CA VAL A 386 22.07 -14.35 -2.88
C VAL A 386 22.78 -15.15 -1.79
N SER A 387 22.43 -16.42 -1.69
CA SER A 387 22.97 -17.43 -0.77
C SER A 387 23.16 -18.74 -1.55
N VAL A 388 23.47 -19.82 -0.84
CA VAL A 388 23.47 -21.18 -1.38
C VAL A 388 22.51 -22.08 -0.58
N ASP A 389 21.92 -23.07 -1.26
CA ASP A 389 21.12 -24.12 -0.64
C ASP A 389 21.98 -25.28 -0.10
N SER A 390 21.34 -26.30 0.49
CA SER A 390 22.04 -27.49 1.03
C SER A 390 22.76 -28.34 -0.03
N SER A 391 22.46 -28.14 -1.32
CA SER A 391 23.13 -28.81 -2.45
C SER A 391 24.23 -27.95 -3.09
N GLY A 392 24.48 -26.74 -2.56
CA GLY A 392 25.47 -25.80 -3.06
C GLY A 392 24.97 -24.94 -4.24
N LYS A 393 23.69 -25.00 -4.60
CA LYS A 393 23.13 -24.19 -5.69
C LYS A 393 22.83 -22.77 -5.21
N PRO A 394 23.01 -21.74 -6.06
CA PRO A 394 22.57 -20.39 -5.74
C PRO A 394 21.07 -20.35 -5.42
N ALA A 395 20.73 -19.71 -4.30
CA ALA A 395 19.35 -19.53 -3.84
C ALA A 395 19.19 -18.16 -3.17
N LEU A 396 17.99 -17.60 -3.22
CA LEU A 396 17.69 -16.27 -2.69
C LEU A 396 17.06 -16.36 -1.30
N ARG A 397 17.30 -15.37 -0.45
CA ARG A 397 16.62 -15.22 0.84
C ARG A 397 16.59 -13.77 1.30
N MET A 398 15.77 -13.48 2.32
CA MET A 398 15.93 -12.24 3.09
C MET A 398 17.25 -12.26 3.87
N ALA A 399 18.05 -11.21 3.71
CA ALA A 399 19.39 -11.07 4.26
C ALA A 399 19.43 -10.02 5.39
N MET A 400 20.34 -10.24 6.36
CA MET A 400 20.57 -9.33 7.49
C MET A 400 19.29 -8.99 8.27
N GLN A 401 18.43 -9.97 8.49
CA GLN A 401 17.11 -9.80 9.13
C GLN A 401 17.20 -9.30 10.57
N THR A 402 18.36 -9.43 11.22
CA THR A 402 18.57 -8.88 12.57
C THR A 402 18.41 -7.35 12.63
N ARG A 403 18.38 -6.63 11.50
CA ARG A 403 18.04 -5.19 11.49
C ARG A 403 16.57 -4.91 11.75
N GLU A 404 15.70 -5.88 11.47
CA GLU A 404 14.26 -5.69 11.37
C GLU A 404 13.55 -5.86 12.73
N GLN A 405 12.36 -5.26 12.83
CA GLN A 405 11.55 -5.17 14.05
C GLN A 405 11.29 -6.52 14.74
N HIS A 406 11.11 -7.60 13.97
CA HIS A 406 10.75 -8.92 14.50
C HIS A 406 11.90 -9.59 15.29
N ILE A 407 13.14 -9.10 15.15
CA ILE A 407 14.30 -9.56 15.92
C ILE A 407 14.74 -8.48 16.90
N ARG A 408 14.91 -7.22 16.45
CA ARG A 408 15.53 -6.17 17.25
C ARG A 408 14.58 -5.24 17.99
N ARG A 409 13.26 -5.33 17.77
CA ARG A 409 12.23 -4.57 18.49
C ARG A 409 12.56 -3.06 18.51
N ASP A 410 12.66 -2.45 19.68
CA ASP A 410 13.03 -1.03 19.90
C ASP A 410 14.39 -0.63 19.29
N LYS A 411 15.29 -1.59 19.05
CA LYS A 411 16.62 -1.37 18.48
C LYS A 411 16.70 -1.65 16.98
N ALA A 412 15.57 -1.90 16.33
CA ALA A 412 15.50 -2.09 14.89
C ALA A 412 15.91 -0.81 14.15
N THR A 413 16.24 -0.94 12.87
CA THR A 413 16.58 0.23 12.04
C THR A 413 15.36 1.06 11.66
N SER A 414 14.17 0.46 11.67
CA SER A 414 12.88 1.06 11.38
C SER A 414 11.76 0.20 11.98
N ASN A 415 10.57 0.77 12.15
CA ASN A 415 9.37 0.02 12.53
C ASN A 415 8.70 -0.70 11.34
N ILE A 416 9.16 -0.50 10.10
CA ILE A 416 8.52 -1.06 8.91
C ILE A 416 8.43 -2.60 8.97
N CYS A 417 7.25 -3.13 8.61
CA CYS A 417 6.97 -4.56 8.51
C CYS A 417 6.37 -4.89 7.15
N THR A 418 5.07 -4.64 6.92
CA THR A 418 4.52 -4.62 5.56
C THR A 418 5.16 -3.45 4.79
N ALA A 419 5.56 -3.68 3.53
CA ALA A 419 6.10 -2.65 2.65
C ALA A 419 5.26 -2.62 1.36
N GLN A 420 5.88 -2.61 0.17
CA GLN A 420 5.20 -2.48 -1.11
C GLN A 420 5.70 -3.51 -2.14
N ALA A 421 5.83 -4.77 -1.71
CA ALA A 421 6.50 -5.84 -2.47
C ALA A 421 5.85 -6.13 -3.83
N LEU A 422 4.51 -6.19 -3.92
CA LEU A 422 3.81 -6.42 -5.19
C LEU A 422 4.12 -5.33 -6.21
N LEU A 423 4.17 -4.08 -5.78
CA LEU A 423 4.39 -2.92 -6.65
C LEU A 423 5.87 -2.79 -7.03
N ALA A 424 6.79 -3.19 -6.14
CA ALA A 424 8.19 -3.34 -6.46
C ALA A 424 8.40 -4.42 -7.56
N ASN A 425 7.64 -5.52 -7.50
CA ASN A 425 7.65 -6.55 -8.54
C ASN A 425 7.08 -6.03 -9.87
N MET A 426 6.01 -5.24 -9.85
CA MET A 426 5.48 -4.59 -11.06
C MET A 426 6.52 -3.66 -11.69
N ALA A 427 7.16 -2.79 -10.90
CA ALA A 427 8.21 -1.88 -11.39
C ALA A 427 9.44 -2.63 -11.93
N ALA A 428 9.85 -3.72 -11.27
CA ALA A 428 10.93 -4.57 -11.77
C ALA A 428 10.57 -5.22 -13.12
N MET A 429 9.33 -5.69 -13.28
CA MET A 429 8.85 -6.29 -14.52
C MET A 429 8.70 -5.27 -15.64
N TYR A 430 8.34 -4.03 -15.31
CA TYR A 430 8.35 -2.91 -16.25
C TYR A 430 9.77 -2.69 -16.82
N ALA A 431 10.77 -2.61 -15.94
CA ALA A 431 12.16 -2.48 -16.37
C ALA A 431 12.69 -3.70 -17.14
N VAL A 432 12.28 -4.92 -16.76
CA VAL A 432 12.61 -6.15 -17.50
C VAL A 432 12.01 -6.14 -18.91
N TYR A 433 10.76 -5.66 -19.04
CA TYR A 433 10.05 -5.65 -20.31
C TYR A 433 10.61 -4.63 -21.29
N HIS A 434 10.85 -3.40 -20.83
CA HIS A 434 11.34 -2.32 -21.66
C HIS A 434 12.86 -2.39 -21.89
N GLY A 435 13.60 -2.92 -20.92
CA GLY A 435 15.06 -2.92 -20.95
C GLY A 435 15.66 -1.50 -20.96
N PRO A 436 17.00 -1.39 -21.05
CA PRO A 436 17.68 -0.10 -21.05
C PRO A 436 17.23 0.83 -22.19
N GLU A 437 17.09 0.30 -23.41
CA GLU A 437 16.77 1.11 -24.59
C GLU A 437 15.31 1.54 -24.65
N GLY A 438 14.37 0.68 -24.22
CA GLY A 438 12.96 1.06 -24.13
C GLY A 438 12.75 2.16 -23.09
N LEU A 439 13.37 2.05 -21.91
CA LEU A 439 13.28 3.08 -20.88
C LEU A 439 13.89 4.42 -21.32
N LYS A 440 15.05 4.40 -22.00
CA LYS A 440 15.62 5.63 -22.60
C LYS A 440 14.69 6.22 -23.66
N THR A 441 14.06 5.40 -24.49
CA THR A 441 13.11 5.87 -25.52
C THR A 441 11.92 6.57 -24.88
N ILE A 442 11.37 6.01 -23.80
CA ILE A 442 10.29 6.63 -23.02
C ILE A 442 10.77 7.96 -22.44
N ALA A 443 11.92 7.99 -21.77
CA ALA A 443 12.47 9.21 -21.17
C ALA A 443 12.74 10.31 -22.20
N GLN A 444 13.34 9.97 -23.35
CA GLN A 444 13.61 10.91 -24.44
C GLN A 444 12.33 11.47 -25.04
N ARG A 445 11.29 10.64 -25.19
CA ARG A 445 9.97 11.09 -25.66
C ARG A 445 9.34 12.07 -24.67
N VAL A 446 9.32 11.73 -23.38
CA VAL A 446 8.76 12.61 -22.33
C VAL A 446 9.51 13.94 -22.30
N HIS A 447 10.84 13.91 -22.29
CA HIS A 447 11.68 15.11 -22.31
C HIS A 447 11.46 15.95 -23.59
N GLY A 448 11.33 15.30 -24.76
CA GLY A 448 11.05 15.98 -26.02
C GLY A 448 9.70 16.69 -26.06
N LEU A 449 8.65 16.10 -25.46
CA LEU A 449 7.33 16.74 -25.35
C LEU A 449 7.38 17.95 -24.41
N ALA A 450 8.07 17.85 -23.28
CA ALA A 450 8.31 18.97 -22.38
C ALA A 450 9.10 20.10 -23.08
N GLY A 451 10.13 19.75 -23.86
CA GLY A 451 10.90 20.69 -24.67
C GLY A 451 10.05 21.36 -25.76
N ALA A 452 9.16 20.63 -26.42
CA ALA A 452 8.23 21.17 -27.40
C ALA A 452 7.27 22.19 -26.77
N LEU A 453 6.74 21.90 -25.57
CA LEU A 453 5.95 22.87 -24.82
C LEU A 453 6.77 24.13 -24.53
N ALA A 454 7.96 23.97 -23.95
CA ALA A 454 8.80 25.11 -23.57
C ALA A 454 9.12 26.02 -24.77
N LEU A 455 9.50 25.43 -25.91
CA LEU A 455 9.77 26.18 -27.14
C LEU A 455 8.52 26.89 -27.66
N GLY A 456 7.38 26.21 -27.71
CA GLY A 456 6.13 26.81 -28.20
C GLY A 456 5.65 27.94 -27.29
N LEU A 457 5.72 27.78 -25.97
CA LEU A 457 5.36 28.84 -25.03
C LEU A 457 6.27 30.08 -25.16
N LYS A 458 7.57 29.90 -25.40
CA LYS A 458 8.49 31.01 -25.73
C LYS A 458 8.08 31.71 -27.03
N LYS A 459 7.70 30.97 -28.08
CA LYS A 459 7.18 31.55 -29.34
C LYS A 459 5.85 32.30 -29.16
N LEU A 460 5.06 31.97 -28.14
CA LEU A 460 3.86 32.73 -27.74
C LEU A 460 4.17 33.96 -26.86
N GLY A 461 5.44 34.23 -26.57
CA GLY A 461 5.88 35.35 -25.73
C GLY A 461 5.70 35.10 -24.23
N THR A 462 5.60 33.83 -23.80
CA THR A 462 5.54 33.45 -22.38
C THR A 462 6.95 33.27 -21.84
N GLU A 463 7.21 33.74 -20.62
CA GLU A 463 8.49 33.50 -19.93
C GLU A 463 8.49 32.06 -19.38
N VAL A 464 9.45 31.26 -19.86
CA VAL A 464 9.60 29.84 -19.50
C VAL A 464 11.03 29.64 -19.01
N GLN A 465 11.21 28.76 -18.03
CA GLN A 465 12.56 28.41 -17.58
C GLN A 465 13.46 27.95 -18.73
N GLU A 466 14.72 28.29 -18.65
CA GLU A 466 15.73 27.76 -19.56
C GLU A 466 16.08 26.32 -19.19
N LEU A 467 16.64 25.58 -20.15
CA LEU A 467 17.27 24.29 -19.85
C LEU A 467 18.41 24.47 -18.84
N PRO A 468 18.72 23.44 -18.03
CA PRO A 468 18.19 22.09 -18.11
C PRO A 468 16.98 21.80 -17.18
N PHE A 469 16.02 21.05 -17.73
CA PHE A 469 14.95 20.35 -17.02
C PHE A 469 14.73 18.97 -17.65
N PHE A 470 14.06 18.05 -16.96
CA PHE A 470 13.69 16.75 -17.54
C PHE A 470 12.29 16.79 -18.15
N ASP A 471 11.26 16.61 -17.34
CA ASP A 471 9.86 16.52 -17.80
C ASP A 471 8.98 17.64 -17.27
N THR A 472 9.47 18.45 -16.32
CA THR A 472 8.69 19.45 -15.62
C THR A 472 9.13 20.84 -16.07
N VAL A 473 8.20 21.61 -16.63
CA VAL A 473 8.46 22.94 -17.18
C VAL A 473 7.87 24.00 -16.27
N LYS A 474 8.72 24.85 -15.67
CA LYS A 474 8.30 26.06 -14.95
C LYS A 474 8.00 27.19 -15.93
N VAL A 475 6.82 27.78 -15.78
CA VAL A 475 6.28 28.85 -16.63
C VAL A 475 5.87 30.02 -15.76
N LYS A 476 6.33 31.22 -16.09
CA LYS A 476 5.84 32.46 -15.48
C LYS A 476 4.72 33.04 -16.33
N CYS A 477 3.68 33.51 -15.65
CA CYS A 477 2.48 34.06 -16.25
C CYS A 477 1.96 35.23 -15.42
N ALA A 478 1.09 36.05 -16.02
CA ALA A 478 0.51 37.20 -15.33
C ALA A 478 -0.43 36.76 -14.19
N ASP A 479 -1.19 35.68 -14.39
CA ASP A 479 -2.13 35.13 -13.42
C ASP A 479 -2.20 33.60 -13.57
N ALA A 480 -1.63 32.88 -12.61
CA ALA A 480 -1.61 31.42 -12.61
C ALA A 480 -3.01 30.81 -12.45
N ASN A 481 -3.91 31.45 -11.72
CA ASN A 481 -5.27 30.92 -11.53
C ASN A 481 -6.05 31.01 -12.84
N ALA A 482 -5.92 32.11 -13.59
CA ALA A 482 -6.58 32.25 -14.88
C ALA A 482 -6.15 31.17 -15.91
N ILE A 483 -4.86 30.81 -15.92
CA ILE A 483 -4.36 29.71 -16.76
C ILE A 483 -4.92 28.37 -16.26
N ALA A 484 -4.89 28.12 -14.95
CA ALA A 484 -5.43 26.89 -14.37
C ALA A 484 -6.94 26.72 -14.64
N ASP A 485 -7.72 27.79 -14.57
CA ASP A 485 -9.15 27.80 -14.92
C ASP A 485 -9.37 27.49 -16.40
N ALA A 486 -8.51 28.00 -17.28
CA ALA A 486 -8.53 27.68 -18.71
C ALA A 486 -8.16 26.20 -18.95
N ALA A 487 -7.19 25.67 -18.20
CA ALA A 487 -6.78 24.27 -18.25
C ALA A 487 -7.92 23.35 -17.78
N TYR A 488 -8.57 23.69 -16.67
CA TYR A 488 -9.68 22.92 -16.10
C TYR A 488 -10.85 22.80 -17.08
N LYS A 489 -11.17 23.88 -17.82
CA LYS A 489 -12.19 23.86 -18.90
C LYS A 489 -11.83 22.94 -20.07
N ASN A 490 -10.56 22.56 -20.21
CA ASN A 490 -10.06 21.61 -21.19
C ASN A 490 -9.72 20.24 -20.56
N GLU A 491 -10.24 19.95 -19.37
CA GLU A 491 -10.02 18.69 -18.64
C GLU A 491 -8.55 18.42 -18.31
N ILE A 492 -7.81 19.49 -17.99
CA ILE A 492 -6.39 19.47 -17.66
C ILE A 492 -6.16 20.04 -16.26
N ASN A 493 -5.35 19.34 -15.45
CA ASN A 493 -4.84 19.87 -14.18
C ASN A 493 -3.38 20.31 -14.31
N LEU A 494 -3.08 21.49 -13.76
CA LEU A 494 -1.74 22.07 -13.70
C LEU A 494 -1.38 22.33 -12.23
N ARG A 495 -0.08 22.37 -11.91
CA ARG A 495 0.36 22.79 -10.57
C ARG A 495 0.54 24.30 -10.54
N ILE A 496 -0.24 24.95 -9.68
CA ILE A 496 -0.02 26.34 -9.28
C ILE A 496 1.05 26.35 -8.18
N VAL A 497 2.20 26.99 -8.44
CA VAL A 497 3.27 27.14 -7.45
C VAL A 497 3.04 28.40 -6.61
N ASP A 498 2.68 29.49 -7.29
CA ASP A 498 2.33 30.77 -6.68
C ASP A 498 1.40 31.57 -7.63
N LYS A 499 1.12 32.84 -7.32
CA LYS A 499 0.21 33.70 -8.12
C LYS A 499 0.62 33.89 -9.58
N HIS A 500 1.89 33.70 -9.90
CA HIS A 500 2.49 33.99 -11.20
C HIS A 500 3.25 32.80 -11.80
N THR A 501 3.32 31.67 -11.09
CA THR A 501 4.13 30.52 -11.49
C THR A 501 3.29 29.25 -11.60
N ILE A 502 3.40 28.58 -12.74
CA ILE A 502 2.85 27.24 -12.99
C ILE A 502 3.98 26.29 -13.34
N THR A 503 3.87 25.03 -12.92
CA THR A 503 4.69 23.96 -13.47
C THR A 503 3.82 22.95 -14.22
N VAL A 504 4.35 22.44 -15.32
CA VAL A 504 3.71 21.43 -16.17
C VAL A 504 4.61 20.20 -16.25
N ALA A 505 4.23 19.12 -15.57
CA ALA A 505 5.00 17.88 -15.48
C ALA A 505 4.51 16.83 -16.49
N PHE A 506 5.35 16.52 -17.47
CA PHE A 506 5.05 15.57 -18.55
C PHE A 506 5.28 14.13 -18.13
N ASP A 507 4.54 13.22 -18.76
CA ASP A 507 4.63 11.80 -18.48
C ASP A 507 4.48 10.93 -19.73
N GLU A 508 4.66 9.61 -19.56
CA GLU A 508 4.66 8.62 -20.64
C GLU A 508 3.36 8.64 -21.46
N THR A 509 2.24 9.02 -20.85
CA THR A 509 0.91 9.01 -21.47
C THR A 509 0.63 10.26 -22.30
N THR A 510 1.56 11.21 -22.34
CA THR A 510 1.36 12.48 -23.04
C THR A 510 1.50 12.32 -24.56
N THR A 511 0.58 12.94 -25.28
CA THR A 511 0.55 12.95 -26.75
C THR A 511 0.89 14.33 -27.32
N LEU A 512 1.11 14.41 -28.63
CA LEU A 512 1.31 15.69 -29.32
C LEU A 512 0.05 16.56 -29.25
N ASP A 513 -1.13 15.95 -29.36
CA ASP A 513 -2.41 16.65 -29.27
C ASP A 513 -2.62 17.27 -27.88
N ASP A 514 -2.13 16.60 -26.83
CA ASP A 514 -2.17 17.14 -25.48
C ASP A 514 -1.28 18.39 -25.35
N VAL A 515 -0.11 18.38 -25.98
CA VAL A 515 0.77 19.56 -26.04
C VAL A 515 0.10 20.71 -26.81
N ASP A 516 -0.59 20.40 -27.90
CA ASP A 516 -1.37 21.39 -28.66
C ASP A 516 -2.53 21.98 -27.85
N LYS A 517 -3.18 21.18 -27.00
CA LYS A 517 -4.18 21.69 -26.03
C LYS A 517 -3.53 22.62 -25.01
N LEU A 518 -2.35 22.27 -24.49
CA LEU A 518 -1.61 23.14 -23.56
C LEU A 518 -1.24 24.47 -24.22
N PHE A 519 -0.80 24.50 -25.48
CA PHE A 519 -0.58 25.77 -26.18
C PHE A 519 -1.84 26.64 -26.22
N LYS A 520 -3.00 26.06 -26.50
CA LYS A 520 -4.28 26.80 -26.51
C LYS A 520 -4.65 27.33 -25.12
N VAL A 521 -4.42 26.54 -24.07
CA VAL A 521 -4.64 26.95 -22.66
C VAL A 521 -3.79 28.18 -22.33
N PHE A 522 -2.48 28.11 -22.58
CA PHE A 522 -1.56 29.22 -22.30
C PHE A 522 -1.73 30.43 -23.24
N ALA A 523 -2.27 30.24 -24.45
CA ALA A 523 -2.56 31.33 -25.37
C ALA A 523 -3.79 32.18 -24.96
N CYS A 524 -4.66 31.67 -24.07
CA CYS A 524 -5.85 32.37 -23.57
C CYS A 524 -6.69 33.05 -24.66
N GLY A 525 -6.94 32.32 -25.76
CA GLY A 525 -7.74 32.80 -26.90
C GLY A 525 -6.94 33.51 -28.01
N LYS A 526 -5.64 33.73 -27.83
CA LYS A 526 -4.76 34.13 -28.94
C LYS A 526 -4.56 32.98 -29.94
N PRO A 527 -4.38 33.26 -31.24
CA PRO A 527 -4.10 32.22 -32.22
C PRO A 527 -2.73 31.57 -31.93
N VAL A 528 -2.67 30.24 -32.04
CA VAL A 528 -1.43 29.46 -31.97
C VAL A 528 -1.04 29.08 -33.41
N PRO A 529 0.01 29.66 -34.00
CA PRO A 529 0.31 29.51 -35.44
C PRO A 529 1.14 28.24 -35.77
N PHE A 530 1.30 27.33 -34.82
CA PHE A 530 2.09 26.10 -34.96
C PHE A 530 1.46 24.95 -34.16
N SER A 531 1.93 23.74 -34.41
CA SER A 531 1.64 22.56 -33.60
C SER A 531 2.91 21.98 -32.96
N ALA A 532 2.75 21.15 -31.94
CA ALA A 532 3.84 20.42 -31.30
C ALA A 532 4.62 19.58 -32.33
N ALA A 533 3.92 18.95 -33.28
CA ALA A 533 4.54 18.21 -34.38
C ALA A 533 5.41 19.11 -35.27
N SER A 534 4.94 20.32 -35.60
CA SER A 534 5.71 21.26 -36.42
C SER A 534 6.94 21.83 -35.70
N LEU A 535 6.87 21.94 -34.37
CA LEU A 535 7.99 22.43 -33.54
C LEU A 535 9.01 21.35 -33.21
N ALA A 536 8.63 20.07 -33.23
CA ALA A 536 9.50 18.97 -32.82
C ALA A 536 10.91 19.00 -33.47
N PRO A 537 11.09 19.30 -34.78
CA PRO A 537 12.43 19.39 -35.39
C PRO A 537 13.30 20.54 -34.88
N GLU A 538 12.69 21.57 -34.27
CA GLU A 538 13.38 22.74 -33.71
C GLU A 538 13.72 22.56 -32.21
N VAL A 539 13.18 21.53 -31.55
CA VAL A 539 13.36 21.34 -30.11
C VAL A 539 14.81 20.96 -29.83
N GLN A 540 15.47 21.80 -29.04
CA GLN A 540 16.75 21.46 -28.45
C GLN A 540 16.49 20.75 -27.12
N THR A 541 16.83 19.47 -27.04
CA THR A 541 16.70 18.62 -25.84
C THR A 541 18.06 18.31 -25.20
N ALA A 542 19.06 19.15 -25.47
CA ALA A 542 20.42 18.88 -25.02
C ALA A 542 20.54 19.08 -23.50
N VAL A 543 20.73 17.98 -22.78
CA VAL A 543 21.23 18.00 -21.40
C VAL A 543 22.71 18.42 -21.42
N PRO A 544 23.15 19.36 -20.57
CA PRO A 544 24.56 19.76 -20.49
C PRO A 544 25.49 18.55 -20.31
N SER A 545 26.68 18.58 -20.90
CA SER A 545 27.60 17.43 -20.91
C SER A 545 28.03 16.94 -19.52
N GLY A 546 28.04 17.80 -18.51
CA GLY A 546 28.32 17.39 -17.12
C GLY A 546 27.16 16.66 -16.42
N LEU A 547 25.96 16.72 -17.00
CA LEU A 547 24.71 16.20 -16.42
C LEU A 547 24.09 15.06 -17.24
N ILE A 548 24.61 14.78 -18.43
CA ILE A 548 24.19 13.63 -19.23
C ILE A 548 24.73 12.34 -18.64
N ARG A 549 23.94 11.28 -18.68
CA ARG A 549 24.38 9.96 -18.27
C ARG A 549 25.30 9.33 -19.30
N GLU A 550 26.52 9.00 -18.89
CA GLU A 550 27.47 8.23 -19.70
C GLU A 550 27.54 6.76 -19.28
N SER A 551 27.19 6.46 -18.02
CA SER A 551 27.23 5.09 -17.48
C SER A 551 26.14 4.19 -18.08
N PRO A 552 26.43 2.91 -18.35
CA PRO A 552 25.43 1.97 -18.80
C PRO A 552 24.38 1.72 -17.70
N ILE A 553 23.16 1.37 -18.12
CA ILE A 553 22.06 1.00 -17.22
C ILE A 553 21.59 -0.41 -17.51
N LEU A 554 21.13 -1.12 -16.49
CA LEU A 554 20.41 -2.39 -16.63
C LEU A 554 21.17 -3.42 -17.49
N SER A 555 22.48 -3.52 -17.27
CA SER A 555 23.37 -4.35 -18.08
C SER A 555 23.21 -5.86 -17.79
N HIS A 556 22.59 -6.22 -16.67
CA HIS A 556 22.33 -7.60 -16.32
C HIS A 556 21.43 -8.28 -17.38
N PRO A 557 21.69 -9.54 -17.78
CA PRO A 557 20.92 -10.22 -18.83
C PRO A 557 19.41 -10.25 -18.61
N ILE A 558 18.96 -10.21 -17.34
CA ILE A 558 17.52 -10.20 -17.01
C ILE A 558 16.76 -9.06 -17.69
N PHE A 559 17.37 -7.88 -17.82
CA PHE A 559 16.76 -6.71 -18.44
C PHE A 559 16.92 -6.68 -19.96
N ASN A 560 17.53 -7.72 -20.54
CA ASN A 560 17.90 -7.78 -21.96
C ASN A 560 17.39 -9.06 -22.66
N THR A 561 16.53 -9.84 -21.98
CA THR A 561 16.07 -11.16 -22.46
C THR A 561 14.56 -11.23 -22.75
N TYR A 562 13.72 -10.50 -22.00
CA TYR A 562 12.26 -10.73 -21.98
C TYR A 562 11.47 -9.54 -22.54
N HIS A 563 11.74 -9.15 -23.79
CA HIS A 563 11.18 -7.93 -24.40
C HIS A 563 9.94 -8.19 -25.27
N THR A 564 9.69 -9.43 -25.68
CA THR A 564 8.40 -9.78 -26.30
C THR A 564 7.38 -10.16 -25.24
N GLU A 565 6.09 -9.88 -25.51
CA GLU A 565 5.01 -10.18 -24.56
C GLU A 565 5.00 -11.65 -24.13
N HIS A 566 5.26 -12.58 -25.06
CA HIS A 566 5.25 -14.01 -24.78
C HIS A 566 6.45 -14.47 -23.94
N GLU A 567 7.62 -13.86 -24.13
CA GLU A 567 8.79 -14.11 -23.30
C GLU A 567 8.59 -13.61 -21.87
N LEU A 568 8.05 -12.40 -21.72
CA LEU A 568 7.72 -11.86 -20.40
C LEU A 568 6.63 -12.70 -19.71
N LEU A 569 5.57 -13.07 -20.43
CA LEU A 569 4.52 -13.96 -19.92
C LEU A 569 5.12 -15.27 -19.36
N ARG A 570 6.04 -15.89 -20.12
CA ARG A 570 6.75 -17.11 -19.67
C ARG A 570 7.65 -16.85 -18.46
N TYR A 571 8.31 -15.69 -18.40
CA TYR A 571 9.13 -15.32 -17.24
C TYR A 571 8.28 -15.15 -15.97
N ILE A 572 7.18 -14.38 -16.06
CA ILE A 572 6.21 -14.20 -14.97
C ILE A 572 5.66 -15.57 -14.52
N HIS A 573 5.28 -16.43 -15.47
CA HIS A 573 4.80 -17.79 -15.19
C HIS A 573 5.87 -18.66 -14.50
N LYS A 574 7.13 -18.56 -14.93
CA LYS A 574 8.26 -19.27 -14.33
C LYS A 574 8.48 -18.83 -12.89
N LEU A 575 8.33 -17.54 -12.57
CA LEU A 575 8.50 -17.07 -11.20
C LEU A 575 7.33 -17.50 -10.32
N GLN A 576 6.08 -17.31 -10.74
CA GLN A 576 4.91 -17.71 -9.91
C GLN A 576 4.91 -19.21 -9.58
N SER A 577 5.41 -20.07 -10.47
CA SER A 577 5.44 -21.52 -10.24
C SER A 577 6.45 -21.96 -9.16
N LYS A 578 7.33 -21.05 -8.71
CA LYS A 578 8.25 -21.26 -7.59
C LYS A 578 7.67 -20.83 -6.24
N ASP A 579 6.48 -20.22 -6.24
CA ASP A 579 5.91 -19.56 -5.07
C ASP A 579 4.64 -20.28 -4.60
N LEU A 580 4.61 -20.69 -3.33
CA LEU A 580 3.38 -21.15 -2.69
C LEU A 580 2.52 -19.95 -2.31
N SER A 581 1.27 -19.97 -2.76
CA SER A 581 0.25 -18.93 -2.57
C SER A 581 -1.11 -19.53 -2.14
N LEU A 582 -2.12 -18.70 -1.88
CA LEU A 582 -3.46 -19.19 -1.51
C LEU A 582 -4.19 -19.90 -2.67
N CYS A 583 -3.68 -19.81 -3.90
CA CYS A 583 -4.14 -20.63 -5.02
C CYS A 583 -3.83 -22.13 -4.83
N HIS A 584 -2.91 -22.46 -3.93
CA HIS A 584 -2.40 -23.82 -3.76
C HIS A 584 -2.95 -24.49 -2.50
N SER A 585 -2.88 -23.81 -1.36
CA SER A 585 -3.26 -24.35 -0.05
C SER A 585 -3.50 -23.25 0.97
N MET A 586 -4.04 -23.62 2.14
CA MET A 586 -3.99 -22.77 3.33
C MET A 586 -2.53 -22.40 3.65
N ILE A 587 -2.32 -21.12 4.01
CA ILE A 587 -1.06 -20.61 4.56
C ILE A 587 -1.35 -20.13 6.00
N PRO A 588 -1.22 -21.00 7.03
CA PRO A 588 -1.71 -20.70 8.37
C PRO A 588 -0.71 -19.86 9.19
N LEU A 589 -0.35 -18.68 8.68
CA LEU A 589 0.54 -17.75 9.37
C LEU A 589 -0.21 -17.00 10.48
N GLY A 590 0.12 -17.31 11.73
CA GLY A 590 -0.35 -16.56 12.90
C GLY A 590 -0.06 -15.06 12.78
N SER A 591 -0.96 -14.23 13.31
CA SER A 591 -0.91 -12.76 13.21
C SER A 591 -0.95 -12.18 11.78
N CYS A 592 -1.18 -13.00 10.74
CA CYS A 592 -1.25 -12.54 9.34
C CYS A 592 -2.65 -12.63 8.73
N THR A 593 -3.55 -13.45 9.28
CA THR A 593 -4.93 -13.61 8.79
C THR A 593 -4.99 -13.83 7.28
N MET A 594 -4.43 -14.95 6.82
CA MET A 594 -4.42 -15.33 5.40
C MET A 594 -5.80 -15.80 4.94
N LYS A 595 -6.76 -14.86 4.85
CA LYS A 595 -8.14 -15.08 4.43
C LYS A 595 -8.31 -14.95 2.92
N LEU A 596 -9.52 -15.17 2.43
CA LEU A 596 -9.86 -14.92 1.03
C LEU A 596 -9.65 -13.45 0.66
N ASN A 597 -8.94 -13.22 -0.45
CA ASN A 597 -8.96 -11.97 -1.21
C ASN A 597 -9.87 -12.22 -2.41
N ALA A 598 -11.14 -11.82 -2.32
CA ALA A 598 -12.13 -12.24 -3.31
C ALA A 598 -11.95 -11.48 -4.63
N THR A 599 -12.22 -12.15 -5.75
CA THR A 599 -12.15 -11.52 -7.08
C THR A 599 -13.04 -10.28 -7.15
N THR A 600 -14.25 -10.34 -6.59
CA THR A 600 -15.19 -9.21 -6.51
C THR A 600 -14.59 -7.99 -5.78
N GLU A 601 -13.80 -8.21 -4.73
CA GLU A 601 -13.09 -7.15 -3.98
C GLU A 601 -11.91 -6.59 -4.79
N MET A 602 -11.24 -7.45 -5.57
CA MET A 602 -10.05 -7.09 -6.34
C MET A 602 -10.34 -6.37 -7.65
N MET A 603 -11.48 -6.63 -8.30
CA MET A 603 -11.80 -6.07 -9.62
C MET A 603 -11.74 -4.53 -9.68
N PRO A 604 -12.29 -3.76 -8.72
CA PRO A 604 -12.25 -2.29 -8.79
C PRO A 604 -10.86 -1.68 -8.68
N VAL A 605 -9.89 -2.41 -8.12
CA VAL A 605 -8.53 -1.92 -7.86
C VAL A 605 -7.77 -1.58 -9.16
N THR A 606 -8.21 -2.12 -10.30
CA THR A 606 -7.62 -1.86 -11.63
C THR A 606 -8.51 -1.03 -12.55
N TRP A 607 -9.59 -0.41 -12.04
CA TRP A 607 -10.47 0.41 -12.86
C TRP A 607 -9.93 1.84 -13.05
N PRO A 608 -9.88 2.35 -14.30
CA PRO A 608 -9.33 3.68 -14.61
C PRO A 608 -9.88 4.83 -13.77
N GLY A 609 -11.18 4.83 -13.43
CA GLY A 609 -11.77 5.88 -12.60
C GLY A 609 -11.27 5.91 -11.15
N PHE A 610 -10.54 4.87 -10.70
CA PHE A 610 -9.77 4.88 -9.46
C PHE A 610 -8.26 4.98 -9.72
N THR A 611 -7.73 4.25 -10.69
CA THR A 611 -6.28 4.14 -10.89
C THR A 611 -5.63 5.37 -11.52
N ASP A 612 -6.37 6.14 -12.32
CA ASP A 612 -5.80 7.19 -13.17
C ASP A 612 -6.03 8.60 -12.59
N ILE A 613 -6.48 8.68 -11.34
CA ILE A 613 -6.64 9.94 -10.60
C ILE A 613 -5.33 10.31 -9.92
N HIS A 614 -4.83 11.52 -10.17
CA HIS A 614 -3.66 12.07 -9.49
C HIS A 614 -4.03 12.43 -8.02
N PRO A 615 -3.20 12.12 -7.00
CA PRO A 615 -3.55 12.33 -5.59
C PRO A 615 -3.93 13.77 -5.23
N PHE A 616 -3.37 14.75 -5.95
CA PHE A 616 -3.57 16.17 -5.70
C PHE A 616 -4.51 16.86 -6.69
N VAL A 617 -5.39 16.11 -7.37
CA VAL A 617 -6.47 16.75 -8.14
C VAL A 617 -7.39 17.58 -7.21
N PRO A 618 -8.06 18.62 -7.74
CA PRO A 618 -9.16 19.25 -7.03
C PRO A 618 -10.20 18.23 -6.53
N ILE A 619 -10.70 18.42 -5.30
CA ILE A 619 -11.53 17.43 -4.59
C ILE A 619 -12.82 17.10 -5.36
N GLU A 620 -13.36 18.05 -6.12
CA GLU A 620 -14.54 17.88 -6.97
C GLU A 620 -14.34 16.87 -8.13
N GLN A 621 -13.09 16.50 -8.43
CA GLN A 621 -12.76 15.44 -9.39
C GLN A 621 -12.72 14.05 -8.75
N ALA A 622 -12.67 13.96 -7.41
CA ALA A 622 -12.51 12.72 -6.68
C ALA A 622 -13.72 12.38 -5.78
N GLN A 623 -14.94 12.77 -6.20
CA GLN A 623 -16.15 12.61 -5.37
C GLN A 623 -16.50 11.15 -5.07
N GLY A 624 -16.20 10.23 -5.97
CA GLY A 624 -16.34 8.79 -5.73
C GLY A 624 -15.41 8.30 -4.62
N TYR A 625 -14.17 8.80 -4.59
CA TYR A 625 -13.25 8.56 -3.48
C TYR A 625 -13.75 9.16 -2.17
N GLN A 626 -14.26 10.40 -2.18
CA GLN A 626 -14.77 11.06 -0.96
C GLN A 626 -15.94 10.29 -0.34
N GLU A 627 -16.89 9.83 -1.16
CA GLU A 627 -18.00 8.99 -0.69
C GLU A 627 -17.50 7.65 -0.14
N MET A 628 -16.57 6.99 -0.84
CA MET A 628 -15.96 5.74 -0.38
C MET A 628 -15.23 5.89 0.96
N PHE A 629 -14.47 6.98 1.14
CA PHE A 629 -13.75 7.25 2.39
C PHE A 629 -14.70 7.53 3.55
N THR A 630 -15.77 8.28 3.30
CA THR A 630 -16.81 8.56 4.30
C THR A 630 -17.49 7.26 4.72
N ASP A 631 -17.98 6.48 3.75
CA ASP A 631 -18.68 5.23 4.03
C ASP A 631 -17.78 4.21 4.73
N LEU A 632 -16.52 4.08 4.30
CA LEU A 632 -15.54 3.22 4.98
C LEU A 632 -15.25 3.73 6.40
N GLY A 633 -15.06 5.03 6.58
CA GLY A 633 -14.83 5.65 7.90
C GLY A 633 -15.97 5.35 8.88
N ASP A 634 -17.21 5.52 8.44
CA ASP A 634 -18.41 5.25 9.25
C ASP A 634 -18.51 3.77 9.64
N LEU A 635 -18.27 2.85 8.69
CA LEU A 635 -18.24 1.42 8.95
C LEU A 635 -17.15 1.05 9.96
N LEU A 636 -15.94 1.61 9.80
CA LEU A 636 -14.83 1.36 10.71
C LEU A 636 -15.10 1.94 12.11
N CYS A 637 -15.70 3.13 12.23
CA CYS A 637 -16.17 3.69 13.51
C CYS A 637 -17.14 2.73 14.21
N ALA A 638 -18.16 2.24 13.50
CA ALA A 638 -19.14 1.31 14.06
C ALA A 638 -18.52 -0.03 14.49
N LEU A 639 -17.60 -0.58 13.69
CA LEU A 639 -16.90 -1.83 14.01
C LEU A 639 -16.02 -1.72 15.27
N THR A 640 -15.44 -0.54 15.48
CA THR A 640 -14.39 -0.36 16.50
C THR A 640 -14.82 0.43 17.71
N GLY A 641 -15.99 1.07 17.69
CA GLY A 641 -16.48 1.93 18.77
C GLY A 641 -15.68 3.23 18.93
N PHE A 642 -15.02 3.70 17.86
CA PHE A 642 -14.32 4.98 17.80
C PHE A 642 -15.19 6.08 17.18
N ASP A 643 -14.76 7.33 17.34
CA ASP A 643 -15.52 8.50 16.92
C ASP A 643 -15.05 9.09 15.58
N SER A 644 -13.80 8.81 15.18
CA SER A 644 -13.22 9.29 13.92
C SER A 644 -12.12 8.37 13.43
N PHE A 645 -11.90 8.34 12.12
CA PHE A 645 -10.81 7.61 11.47
C PHE A 645 -9.91 8.50 10.63
N SER A 646 -8.62 8.18 10.60
CA SER A 646 -7.70 8.64 9.55
C SER A 646 -7.29 7.46 8.69
N LEU A 647 -7.48 7.60 7.37
CA LEU A 647 -7.07 6.60 6.38
C LEU A 647 -5.64 6.80 5.86
N GLN A 648 -4.93 7.84 6.31
CA GLN A 648 -3.61 8.20 5.77
C GLN A 648 -2.52 7.13 5.99
N PRO A 649 -2.41 6.46 7.15
CA PRO A 649 -1.29 5.54 7.36
C PRO A 649 -1.38 4.31 6.45
N ASN A 650 -0.35 4.10 5.65
CA ASN A 650 -0.27 3.09 4.58
C ASN A 650 0.37 1.76 5.00
N ALA A 651 0.46 1.49 6.31
CA ALA A 651 0.85 0.19 6.88
C ALA A 651 0.46 0.14 8.36
N GLY A 652 0.34 -1.06 8.95
CA GLY A 652 0.02 -1.20 10.38
C GLY A 652 1.04 -0.48 11.27
N ALA A 653 2.34 -0.64 10.99
CA ALA A 653 3.40 0.09 11.70
C ALA A 653 3.33 1.62 11.50
N ALA A 654 2.84 2.09 10.36
CA ALA A 654 2.58 3.52 10.16
C ALA A 654 1.39 3.99 11.01
N GLY A 655 0.35 3.16 11.16
CA GLY A 655 -0.77 3.40 12.06
C GLY A 655 -0.38 3.40 13.54
N GLU A 656 0.52 2.52 13.96
CA GLU A 656 1.13 2.57 15.30
C GLU A 656 1.85 3.90 15.54
N TYR A 657 2.74 4.29 14.64
CA TYR A 657 3.43 5.57 14.73
C TYR A 657 2.46 6.75 14.78
N ALA A 658 1.48 6.79 13.86
CA ALA A 658 0.48 7.86 13.80
C ALA A 658 -0.35 7.93 15.09
N GLY A 659 -0.82 6.80 15.61
CA GLY A 659 -1.61 6.77 16.85
C GLY A 659 -0.82 7.25 18.07
N LEU A 660 0.46 6.88 18.18
CA LEU A 660 1.33 7.38 19.25
C LEU A 660 1.64 8.89 19.10
N MET A 661 1.80 9.38 17.87
CA MET A 661 1.97 10.82 17.61
C MET A 661 0.71 11.63 17.93
N VAL A 662 -0.48 11.07 17.68
CA VAL A 662 -1.77 11.64 18.10
C VAL A 662 -1.86 11.73 19.63
N ILE A 663 -1.50 10.65 20.35
CA ILE A 663 -1.42 10.67 21.82
C ILE A 663 -0.44 11.73 22.31
N ARG A 664 0.75 11.82 21.69
CA ARG A 664 1.75 12.83 22.03
C ARG A 664 1.21 14.25 21.82
N ALA A 665 0.60 14.53 20.68
CA ALA A 665 0.01 15.84 20.37
C ALA A 665 -1.09 16.22 21.39
N TYR A 666 -1.92 15.25 21.80
CA TYR A 666 -2.91 15.44 22.85
C TYR A 666 -2.29 15.82 24.20
N HIS A 667 -1.22 15.14 24.63
CA HIS A 667 -0.50 15.52 25.86
C HIS A 667 0.12 16.92 25.76
N LEU A 668 0.75 17.24 24.64
CA LEU A 668 1.33 18.57 24.39
C LEU A 668 0.26 19.67 24.47
N ALA A 669 -0.91 19.45 23.87
CA ALA A 669 -2.00 20.42 23.87
C ALA A 669 -2.58 20.70 25.27
N ARG A 670 -2.36 19.80 26.24
CA ARG A 670 -2.78 19.97 27.64
C ARG A 670 -1.67 20.51 28.54
N GLY A 671 -0.49 20.80 28.00
CA GLY A 671 0.69 21.25 28.77
C GLY A 671 1.48 20.11 29.41
N ASP A 672 1.12 18.84 29.16
CA ASP A 672 1.80 17.66 29.70
C ASP A 672 3.03 17.26 28.87
N HIS A 673 3.92 18.22 28.58
CA HIS A 673 5.07 18.02 27.68
C HIS A 673 6.08 16.95 28.13
N HIS A 674 6.01 16.57 29.41
CA HIS A 674 6.90 15.61 30.06
C HIS A 674 6.43 14.14 29.90
N ARG A 675 5.18 13.90 29.46
CA ARG A 675 4.62 12.54 29.33
C ARG A 675 5.16 11.80 28.11
N ASN A 676 6.24 11.05 28.31
CA ASN A 676 6.92 10.28 27.25
C ASN A 676 7.12 8.79 27.55
N VAL A 677 6.62 8.26 28.65
CA VAL A 677 6.73 6.83 28.99
C VAL A 677 5.67 6.02 28.26
N CYS A 678 6.09 4.98 27.55
CA CYS A 678 5.22 4.01 26.91
C CYS A 678 5.40 2.63 27.56
N ILE A 679 4.34 2.10 28.17
CA ILE A 679 4.33 0.74 28.71
C ILE A 679 4.02 -0.23 27.57
N ILE A 680 4.81 -1.31 27.44
CA ILE A 680 4.66 -2.31 26.37
C ILE A 680 4.84 -3.72 26.95
N PRO A 681 3.84 -4.61 26.85
CA PRO A 681 4.00 -6.02 27.21
C PRO A 681 5.08 -6.70 26.36
N VAL A 682 5.85 -7.61 26.97
CA VAL A 682 6.90 -8.37 26.24
C VAL A 682 6.33 -9.25 25.13
N SER A 683 5.05 -9.61 25.20
CA SER A 683 4.31 -10.35 24.19
C SER A 683 3.97 -9.51 22.94
N ALA A 684 3.99 -8.17 23.02
CA ALA A 684 3.62 -7.31 21.90
C ALA A 684 4.47 -7.59 20.65
N HIS A 685 3.89 -7.36 19.47
CA HIS A 685 4.61 -7.48 18.20
C HIS A 685 5.84 -6.56 18.18
N GLY A 686 6.86 -6.90 17.38
CA GLY A 686 8.13 -6.15 17.35
C GLY A 686 7.99 -4.72 16.80
N THR A 687 6.92 -4.43 16.07
CA THR A 687 6.58 -3.09 15.57
C THR A 687 6.24 -2.14 16.71
N ASN A 688 5.50 -2.57 17.73
CA ASN A 688 5.07 -1.72 18.84
C ASN A 688 6.25 -0.98 19.52
N PRO A 689 7.29 -1.68 20.03
CA PRO A 689 8.46 -1.01 20.61
C PRO A 689 9.28 -0.25 19.58
N ALA A 690 9.33 -0.67 18.31
CA ALA A 690 10.01 0.09 17.25
C ALA A 690 9.30 1.42 16.96
N SER A 691 7.97 1.42 16.90
CA SER A 691 7.11 2.59 16.71
C SER A 691 7.20 3.56 17.88
N ALA A 692 7.20 3.04 19.12
CA ALA A 692 7.38 3.86 20.33
C ALA A 692 8.78 4.50 20.39
N ALA A 693 9.84 3.74 20.09
CA ALA A 693 11.19 4.27 20.01
C ALA A 693 11.31 5.35 18.92
N MET A 694 10.67 5.14 17.78
CA MET A 694 10.61 6.09 16.67
C MET A 694 9.80 7.35 17.00
N CYS A 695 8.91 7.32 17.99
CA CYS A 695 8.24 8.52 18.54
C CYS A 695 9.06 9.20 19.66
N GLY A 696 10.27 8.73 19.96
CA GLY A 696 11.09 9.24 21.05
C GLY A 696 10.59 8.88 22.45
N MET A 697 9.72 7.87 22.58
CA MET A 697 9.15 7.46 23.87
C MET A 697 10.13 6.58 24.67
N LYS A 698 10.08 6.70 26.00
CA LYS A 698 10.79 5.82 26.93
C LYS A 698 9.97 4.55 27.15
N ILE A 699 10.49 3.42 26.68
CA ILE A 699 9.79 2.14 26.76
C ILE A 699 9.99 1.51 28.14
N VAL A 700 8.89 1.12 28.78
CA VAL A 700 8.88 0.29 30.00
C VAL A 700 8.23 -1.04 29.65
N ALA A 701 9.03 -2.11 29.66
CA ALA A 701 8.52 -3.45 29.38
C ALA A 701 7.82 -4.02 30.61
N VAL A 702 6.70 -4.73 30.40
CA VAL A 702 6.01 -5.50 31.44
C VAL A 702 5.92 -6.97 31.04
N GLY A 703 6.14 -7.85 32.01
CA GLY A 703 6.12 -9.30 31.83
C GLY A 703 4.73 -9.88 31.61
N THR A 704 4.71 -11.20 31.42
CA THR A 704 3.49 -12.01 31.40
C THR A 704 3.41 -12.89 32.63
N ASP A 705 2.20 -13.25 33.05
CA ASP A 705 1.97 -14.26 34.08
C ASP A 705 2.32 -15.69 33.57
N ALA A 706 2.17 -16.70 34.43
CA ALA A 706 2.46 -18.09 34.08
C ALA A 706 1.51 -18.69 33.02
N LYS A 707 0.38 -18.03 32.72
CA LYS A 707 -0.60 -18.42 31.70
C LYS A 707 -0.39 -17.66 30.38
N GLY A 708 0.54 -16.70 30.35
CA GLY A 708 0.84 -15.89 29.17
C GLY A 708 -0.02 -14.64 29.02
N ASN A 709 -0.79 -14.25 30.05
CA ASN A 709 -1.49 -12.97 30.08
C ASN A 709 -0.56 -11.84 30.53
N ILE A 710 -0.91 -10.59 30.31
CA ILE A 710 -0.22 -9.44 30.89
C ILE A 710 -0.26 -9.53 32.41
N ASN A 711 0.89 -9.34 33.05
CA ASN A 711 0.96 -9.27 34.50
C ASN A 711 0.37 -7.94 35.00
N ILE A 712 -0.92 -7.95 35.39
CA ILE A 712 -1.67 -6.75 35.80
C ILE A 712 -1.00 -6.04 36.99
N GLU A 713 -0.47 -6.78 37.97
CA GLU A 713 0.22 -6.18 39.13
C GLU A 713 1.52 -5.48 38.74
N GLU A 714 2.29 -6.09 37.83
CA GLU A 714 3.50 -5.46 37.29
C GLU A 714 3.15 -4.22 36.46
N LEU A 715 2.09 -4.27 35.66
CA LEU A 715 1.57 -3.14 34.89
C LEU A 715 1.10 -2.00 35.79
N ARG A 716 0.34 -2.32 36.85
CA ARG A 716 -0.11 -1.36 37.86
C ARG A 716 1.06 -0.64 38.50
N LYS A 717 2.05 -1.40 38.97
CA LYS A 717 3.28 -0.84 39.54
C LYS A 717 4.04 0.02 38.54
N ALA A 718 4.14 -0.41 37.27
CA ALA A 718 4.79 0.37 36.22
C ALA A 718 4.05 1.68 35.94
N ALA A 719 2.72 1.66 35.91
CA ALA A 719 1.88 2.84 35.71
C ALA A 719 2.01 3.82 36.89
N GLU A 720 1.94 3.35 38.13
CA GLU A 720 2.07 4.17 39.34
C GLU A 720 3.46 4.81 39.47
N VAL A 721 4.53 4.03 39.25
CA VAL A 721 5.91 4.54 39.30
C VAL A 721 6.17 5.59 38.22
N ASN A 722 5.50 5.50 37.07
CA ASN A 722 5.66 6.45 35.98
C ASN A 722 4.49 7.44 35.87
N ARG A 723 3.61 7.56 36.87
CA ARG A 723 2.35 8.32 36.79
C ARG A 723 2.49 9.71 36.18
N ASP A 724 3.49 10.46 36.59
CA ASP A 724 3.71 11.82 36.10
C ASP A 724 4.20 11.84 34.64
N ASN A 725 4.97 10.82 34.22
CA ASN A 725 5.55 10.75 32.88
C ASN A 725 4.81 9.78 31.93
N LEU A 726 3.74 9.12 32.39
CA LEU A 726 3.03 8.09 31.65
C LEU A 726 2.30 8.73 30.45
N SER A 727 2.70 8.32 29.26
CA SER A 727 2.13 8.77 27.99
C SER A 727 1.11 7.77 27.48
N ALA A 728 1.52 6.51 27.34
CA ALA A 728 0.72 5.47 26.69
C ALA A 728 0.97 4.06 27.24
N LEU A 729 -0.02 3.19 27.04
CA LEU A 729 0.14 1.74 26.97
C LEU A 729 -0.06 1.31 25.51
N MET A 730 0.79 0.41 25.00
CA MET A 730 0.48 -0.34 23.79
C MET A 730 0.10 -1.77 24.15
N VAL A 731 -1.11 -2.20 23.77
CA VAL A 731 -1.62 -3.55 24.03
C VAL A 731 -2.19 -4.16 22.75
N THR A 732 -2.04 -5.47 22.56
CA THR A 732 -2.67 -6.20 21.45
C THR A 732 -3.83 -7.01 22.02
N TYR A 733 -5.02 -6.92 21.43
CA TYR A 733 -6.18 -7.70 21.87
C TYR A 733 -6.88 -8.42 20.71
N PRO A 734 -7.26 -9.71 20.86
CA PRO A 734 -6.66 -10.66 21.81
C PRO A 734 -5.13 -10.68 21.66
N SER A 735 -4.43 -11.21 22.65
CA SER A 735 -2.97 -11.11 22.71
C SER A 735 -2.28 -11.82 21.54
N THR A 736 -0.99 -11.58 21.35
CA THR A 736 -0.19 -12.27 20.33
C THR A 736 -0.05 -13.78 20.58
N HIS A 737 -0.40 -14.26 21.77
CA HIS A 737 -0.54 -15.68 22.09
C HIS A 737 -1.85 -16.29 21.58
N GLY A 738 -2.79 -15.47 21.09
CA GLY A 738 -4.10 -15.92 20.61
C GLY A 738 -5.10 -16.14 21.75
N VAL A 739 -4.96 -15.43 22.88
CA VAL A 739 -5.80 -15.59 24.08
C VAL A 739 -6.57 -14.29 24.35
N TYR A 740 -7.86 -14.43 24.68
CA TYR A 740 -8.65 -13.37 25.27
C TYR A 740 -8.30 -13.24 26.74
N GLU A 741 -7.54 -12.21 27.09
CA GLU A 741 -7.19 -11.94 28.48
C GLU A 741 -8.41 -11.41 29.24
N GLU A 742 -8.68 -11.98 30.42
CA GLU A 742 -9.60 -11.40 31.40
C GLU A 742 -8.96 -10.15 32.02
N GLY A 743 -9.73 -9.09 32.27
CA GLY A 743 -9.25 -7.87 32.91
C GLY A 743 -8.63 -6.83 31.97
N ILE A 744 -8.84 -6.92 30.64
CA ILE A 744 -8.37 -5.90 29.69
C ILE A 744 -8.98 -4.51 29.97
N ASP A 745 -10.24 -4.47 30.43
CA ASP A 745 -10.93 -3.27 30.90
C ASP A 745 -10.27 -2.68 32.16
N GLU A 746 -9.84 -3.54 33.10
CA GLU A 746 -9.05 -3.13 34.26
C GLU A 746 -7.70 -2.54 33.83
N ILE A 747 -7.00 -3.18 32.88
CA ILE A 747 -5.74 -2.68 32.33
C ILE A 747 -5.93 -1.28 31.73
N CYS A 748 -6.96 -1.06 30.91
CA CYS A 748 -7.29 0.25 30.36
C CYS A 748 -7.50 1.29 31.48
N LYS A 749 -8.31 0.93 32.49
CA LYS A 749 -8.62 1.81 33.63
C LYS A 749 -7.36 2.20 34.42
N ILE A 750 -6.45 1.27 34.69
CA ILE A 750 -5.19 1.55 35.40
C ILE A 750 -4.38 2.62 34.67
N ILE A 751 -4.30 2.54 33.34
CA ILE A 751 -3.55 3.49 32.53
C ILE A 751 -4.20 4.87 32.56
N HIS A 752 -5.53 4.93 32.40
CA HIS A 752 -6.29 6.18 32.46
C HIS A 752 -6.21 6.86 33.83
N GLU A 753 -6.31 6.11 34.93
CA GLU A 753 -6.18 6.63 36.31
C GLU A 753 -4.80 7.24 36.60
N ASN A 754 -3.78 6.84 35.83
CA ASN A 754 -2.42 7.37 35.91
C ASN A 754 -2.10 8.39 34.79
N GLY A 755 -3.11 8.88 34.07
CA GLY A 755 -3.00 9.96 33.09
C GLY A 755 -2.46 9.56 31.72
N GLY A 756 -2.28 8.27 31.47
CA GLY A 756 -1.88 7.74 30.16
C GLY A 756 -3.05 7.59 29.19
N GLN A 757 -2.72 7.20 27.95
CA GLN A 757 -3.67 6.80 26.92
C GLN A 757 -3.46 5.34 26.52
N VAL A 758 -4.49 4.67 26.01
CA VAL A 758 -4.43 3.27 25.60
C VAL A 758 -4.42 3.18 24.08
N TYR A 759 -3.27 2.76 23.55
CA TYR A 759 -3.13 2.34 22.18
C TYR A 759 -3.40 0.83 22.08
N MET A 760 -4.38 0.44 21.26
CA MET A 760 -4.63 -0.96 20.93
C MET A 760 -4.07 -1.30 19.54
N ASP A 761 -3.27 -2.34 19.46
CA ASP A 761 -2.87 -2.96 18.20
C ASP A 761 -4.02 -3.85 17.69
N GLY A 762 -4.67 -3.39 16.63
CA GLY A 762 -5.82 -4.05 16.01
C GLY A 762 -5.46 -5.08 14.93
N ALA A 763 -4.22 -5.55 14.87
CA ALA A 763 -3.83 -6.63 13.95
C ALA A 763 -4.65 -7.92 14.13
N ASN A 764 -5.18 -8.13 15.34
CA ASN A 764 -5.98 -9.31 15.72
C ASN A 764 -7.50 -9.06 15.69
N MET A 765 -7.96 -7.96 15.06
CA MET A 765 -9.39 -7.62 14.96
C MET A 765 -10.26 -8.68 14.28
N ASN A 766 -9.68 -9.62 13.53
CA ASN A 766 -10.45 -10.73 12.95
C ASN A 766 -11.09 -11.64 14.01
N ALA A 767 -10.60 -11.62 15.25
CA ALA A 767 -11.24 -12.31 16.36
C ALA A 767 -12.34 -11.46 17.00
N GLN A 768 -12.30 -10.12 16.87
CA GLN A 768 -13.18 -9.18 17.57
C GLN A 768 -14.42 -8.74 16.79
N VAL A 769 -14.31 -8.58 15.47
CA VAL A 769 -15.37 -8.00 14.61
C VAL A 769 -16.71 -8.70 14.87
N GLY A 770 -17.73 -7.92 15.28
CA GLY A 770 -19.08 -8.40 15.58
C GLY A 770 -19.27 -8.96 17.00
N LEU A 771 -18.20 -9.14 17.78
CA LEU A 771 -18.24 -9.68 19.15
C LEU A 771 -17.87 -8.63 20.20
N THR A 772 -16.89 -7.78 19.90
CA THR A 772 -16.43 -6.69 20.75
C THR A 772 -15.84 -5.56 19.91
N SER A 773 -15.51 -4.43 20.56
CA SER A 773 -14.96 -3.25 19.91
C SER A 773 -13.86 -2.63 20.80
N PRO A 774 -12.67 -2.29 20.25
CA PRO A 774 -11.59 -1.66 21.02
C PRO A 774 -12.02 -0.43 21.82
N GLY A 775 -12.81 0.46 21.19
CA GLY A 775 -13.32 1.66 21.84
C GLY A 775 -14.38 1.38 22.92
N PHE A 776 -15.04 0.21 22.89
CA PHE A 776 -15.92 -0.24 23.97
C PHE A 776 -15.11 -0.82 25.14
N ILE A 777 -14.05 -1.56 24.84
CA ILE A 777 -13.12 -2.13 25.85
C ILE A 777 -12.42 -1.03 26.66
N GLY A 778 -12.10 0.10 26.03
CA GLY A 778 -11.43 1.24 26.67
C GLY A 778 -10.17 1.72 25.96
N ALA A 779 -9.93 1.31 24.71
CA ALA A 779 -8.87 1.88 23.90
C ALA A 779 -9.21 3.33 23.49
N ASP A 780 -8.20 4.20 23.46
CA ASP A 780 -8.33 5.58 22.97
C ASP A 780 -8.01 5.69 21.49
N VAL A 781 -7.10 4.85 21.00
CA VAL A 781 -6.69 4.77 19.60
C VAL A 781 -6.35 3.34 19.22
N CYS A 782 -6.65 2.96 17.99
CA CYS A 782 -6.32 1.65 17.43
C CYS A 782 -5.98 1.77 15.96
N HIS A 783 -4.95 1.05 15.49
CA HIS A 783 -4.78 0.84 14.05
C HIS A 783 -5.46 -0.46 13.61
N LEU A 784 -5.89 -0.51 12.36
CA LEU A 784 -6.40 -1.74 11.72
C LEU A 784 -5.45 -2.19 10.61
N ASN A 785 -5.17 -3.48 10.49
CA ASN A 785 -4.54 -4.02 9.28
C ASN A 785 -5.61 -4.40 8.25
N LEU A 786 -5.90 -3.52 7.29
CA LEU A 786 -6.86 -3.86 6.23
C LEU A 786 -6.40 -5.05 5.39
N HIS A 787 -5.08 -5.22 5.24
CA HIS A 787 -4.41 -6.34 4.57
C HIS A 787 -4.33 -7.64 5.39
N LYS A 788 -5.04 -7.68 6.52
CA LYS A 788 -5.24 -8.89 7.33
C LYS A 788 -6.74 -9.11 7.52
N THR A 789 -7.37 -8.24 8.29
CA THR A 789 -8.77 -8.41 8.69
C THR A 789 -9.75 -8.07 7.57
N PHE A 790 -9.41 -7.14 6.68
CA PHE A 790 -10.34 -6.57 5.69
C PHE A 790 -9.89 -6.80 4.23
N CYS A 791 -9.33 -7.99 3.98
CA CYS A 791 -9.17 -8.58 2.65
C CYS A 791 -8.24 -7.90 1.65
N ILE A 792 -7.57 -6.78 1.95
CA ILE A 792 -6.49 -6.28 1.06
C ILE A 792 -5.45 -7.40 0.89
N PRO A 793 -4.98 -7.68 -0.35
CA PRO A 793 -4.07 -8.79 -0.60
C PRO A 793 -2.69 -8.58 0.05
N HIS A 794 -2.10 -9.67 0.52
CA HIS A 794 -0.80 -9.69 1.20
C HIS A 794 0.38 -9.32 0.29
N GLY A 795 0.26 -9.51 -1.03
CA GLY A 795 1.16 -8.97 -2.06
C GLY A 795 2.61 -9.46 -2.02
N GLY A 796 2.88 -10.61 -1.39
CA GLY A 796 4.24 -11.09 -1.15
C GLY A 796 5.00 -10.29 -0.09
N GLY A 797 4.32 -9.44 0.68
CA GLY A 797 4.89 -8.55 1.70
C GLY A 797 4.47 -7.07 1.58
N GLY A 798 3.37 -6.78 0.90
CA GLY A 798 2.86 -5.44 0.61
C GLY A 798 2.12 -5.38 -0.73
N PRO A 799 1.02 -4.64 -0.85
CA PRO A 799 0.70 -3.44 -0.07
C PRO A 799 0.01 -3.68 1.28
N GLY A 800 -0.03 -2.63 2.09
CA GLY A 800 -0.84 -2.56 3.29
C GLY A 800 -1.58 -1.22 3.39
N MET A 801 -2.55 -1.18 4.30
CA MET A 801 -3.16 0.04 4.83
C MET A 801 -3.35 -0.17 6.33
N GLY A 802 -3.09 0.88 7.10
CA GLY A 802 -3.07 0.90 8.56
C GLY A 802 -3.90 2.02 9.18
N PRO A 803 -5.16 2.23 8.76
CA PRO A 803 -5.97 3.35 9.24
C PRO A 803 -6.10 3.33 10.77
N ILE A 804 -6.16 4.51 11.38
CA ILE A 804 -6.31 4.66 12.83
C ILE A 804 -7.69 5.16 13.18
N GLY A 805 -8.36 4.46 14.09
CA GLY A 805 -9.57 4.92 14.76
C GLY A 805 -9.21 5.56 16.09
N VAL A 806 -9.85 6.68 16.42
CA VAL A 806 -9.58 7.42 17.66
C VAL A 806 -10.86 7.83 18.37
N LYS A 807 -10.78 7.94 19.69
CA LYS A 807 -11.81 8.59 20.51
C LYS A 807 -11.88 10.09 20.24
N LYS A 808 -13.03 10.69 20.54
CA LYS A 808 -13.36 12.08 20.23
C LYS A 808 -12.31 13.09 20.68
N HIS A 809 -11.69 12.90 21.85
CA HIS A 809 -10.68 13.84 22.38
C HIS A 809 -9.36 13.80 21.61
N LEU A 810 -9.10 12.74 20.83
CA LEU A 810 -7.90 12.59 20.00
C LEU A 810 -8.14 13.02 18.53
N ALA A 811 -9.40 13.11 18.08
CA ALA A 811 -9.76 13.44 16.70
C ALA A 811 -9.12 14.76 16.17
N PRO A 812 -9.02 15.86 16.94
CA PRO A 812 -8.41 17.11 16.46
C PRO A 812 -6.92 17.00 16.09
N PHE A 813 -6.24 15.93 16.52
CA PHE A 813 -4.81 15.71 16.31
C PHE A 813 -4.51 14.68 15.21
N LEU A 814 -5.54 14.18 14.52
CA LEU A 814 -5.37 13.24 13.41
C LEU A 814 -4.48 13.86 12.31
N PRO A 815 -3.73 13.02 11.55
CA PRO A 815 -2.83 13.50 10.51
C PRO A 815 -3.55 14.34 9.44
N SER A 816 -2.95 15.46 9.05
CA SER A 816 -3.33 16.28 7.90
C SER A 816 -2.37 16.09 6.72
N HIS A 817 -2.53 16.85 5.64
CA HIS A 817 -1.61 16.84 4.49
C HIS A 817 -1.34 18.27 3.99
N PRO A 818 -0.11 18.64 3.59
CA PRO A 818 0.22 20.03 3.22
C PRO A 818 -0.39 20.49 1.89
N VAL A 819 -0.78 19.56 1.02
CA VAL A 819 -1.32 19.87 -0.33
C VAL A 819 -2.85 19.79 -0.38
N VAL A 820 -3.44 18.88 0.39
CA VAL A 820 -4.89 18.61 0.37
C VAL A 820 -5.42 18.94 1.76
N GLY A 821 -6.25 19.98 1.85
CA GLY A 821 -6.82 20.44 3.11
C GLY A 821 -7.81 19.45 3.71
N PHE A 822 -7.97 19.50 5.04
CA PHE A 822 -8.92 18.67 5.77
C PHE A 822 -10.34 19.23 5.62
N CYS A 823 -11.24 18.52 4.95
CA CYS A 823 -12.69 18.83 5.00
C CYS A 823 -13.29 18.18 6.24
N LEU A 824 -13.38 18.91 7.36
CA LEU A 824 -14.29 18.56 8.43
C LEU A 824 -15.55 19.42 8.29
N ASP A 825 -16.57 18.87 7.64
CA ASP A 825 -17.95 19.32 7.81
C ASP A 825 -18.45 18.86 9.20
N THR A 826 -17.91 19.42 10.28
CA THR A 826 -18.51 19.40 11.64
C THR A 826 -17.85 20.45 12.55
N GLN A 827 -18.52 21.61 12.70
CA GLN A 827 -18.56 22.52 13.87
C GLN A 827 -17.35 22.72 14.81
N PHE A 828 -16.09 22.53 14.39
CA PHE A 828 -14.94 22.96 15.18
C PHE A 828 -14.00 23.82 14.34
N GLN A 829 -14.12 25.14 14.53
CA GLN A 829 -13.13 26.10 14.07
C GLN A 829 -11.79 25.76 14.71
N TYR A 830 -10.80 25.39 13.92
CA TYR A 830 -9.40 25.39 14.35
C TYR A 830 -9.05 26.82 14.80
N PRO A 831 -8.41 27.02 15.97
CA PRO A 831 -7.70 28.27 16.20
C PRO A 831 -6.58 28.37 15.16
N PRO A 832 -6.33 29.56 14.59
CA PRO A 832 -5.34 29.74 13.54
C PRO A 832 -3.98 29.26 14.06
N GLN A 833 -3.42 28.23 13.42
CA GLN A 833 -2.01 27.95 13.55
C GLN A 833 -1.28 29.21 13.08
N VAL A 834 -0.42 29.71 13.96
CA VAL A 834 0.51 30.79 13.67
C VAL A 834 1.39 30.31 12.54
N CYS A 835 1.07 30.74 11.32
CA CYS A 835 2.07 30.88 10.27
C CYS A 835 3.09 31.87 10.80
N ASP A 836 4.16 31.38 11.42
CA ASP A 836 5.36 32.18 11.58
C ASP A 836 5.83 32.54 10.17
N LYS A 837 5.59 33.80 9.81
CA LYS A 837 6.31 34.48 8.74
C LYS A 837 7.77 34.54 9.20
N GLY A 838 8.60 33.67 8.63
CA GLY A 838 10.05 33.69 8.73
C GLY A 838 10.63 33.15 7.45
#